data_AF-A0A1L7SF69-F1
#
_entry.id   AF-A0A1L7SF69-F1
#
_cell.length_a   1.000
_cell.length_b   1.000
_cell.length_c   1.000
_cell.angle_alpha   90.00
_cell.angle_beta   90.00
_cell.angle_gamma   90.00
#
_symmetry.space_group_name_H-M   'P 1'
#
loop_
_entity.id
_entity.type
_entity.pdbx_description
1 polymer ?
#
loop_
_entity_poly.entity_id
_entity_poly.type
_entity_poly.pdbx_seq_one_letter_code
_entity_poly.pdbx_strand_id
1 'polypeptide(L)'
;MYSHFEHRKGFSTSTVHPEFLLYQTNLEQTKYHTEFATSLTFISMAAIATQPVTIPEADLPNLDSISFCQASLNDKLKKICDDFIASQDPELFNDLNTTKAATALGRADDAALKAAAQQLVDEILTFGETSYDDVLGVKNDSSPEEVLRSWRLRGCTIRPYLSHGEAPLQQSARKAFIALMCAARKKSISERNIYEVVEWEGLVDLNALPDDDGTPPTEASVKEPPQEINNVYEKATADMVALKLNPQDVEVRKRLNTHNLAIMEHNKKMGKIRRDLYQWIIPLEFFSPQYMEAAKRYKSLDDKPADEVVAKEIDKLKEVVDTKIRKDHFKQSWSIPSASAYVGSSKEIKRIMSCATAHERLSISTDADVATKITAFRSIVSRMHPVFAFRQDAHEALNQLCTAAEEVGISDIEVSFGREWDGGSWEDTRQDEDVVPEPPSAIKKLYSDAKESMISLSGDPGDGAVISVVEEINEQIKKLSNDASGSGPIWNINVEWWCQTFRDMAEQEAILRNDIEDRGAREKIESLIKNIDTYLKRSHLPSDWSYGSAEKVIRKFQGELDGQKEILEAVVMDMKSMFDDITTLQQRLNDQSPNESQMSDVVKLVRSKYSMVGELKKKLEDANDRVRNSRSVNEFVEAVQASQNALKEARQADQECDAARELLASLPDSSQKSASNAVQYPWATMPLSGDKVVIGYKRSGKGYQVCVQDKVNGRLVRELKAGAIIGRGVVDEYCETPGSCNMQKSSAQFDNVDLKARDLVKLHFVATQQPKVRNADRPDIAPGSYCCVELRDRGIFMLTMTRFRRMMGKHKADEEMEQVCNEQNTPVPWEQQPLTTYVKPTATKNTQNKQQIVAGVAGISHDTTNLESRISILENKINDFQAGLPQLLESTIKKAMSTFQATFEAELAKALQARSHQ
;
A
#
# COMPACT_ATOMS: atom_id res chain seq x y z
N MET A 1 -23.75 60.45 -12.89
CA MET A 1 -23.87 60.97 -14.28
C MET A 1 -23.70 59.76 -15.20
N TYR A 2 -24.71 59.41 -16.01
CA TYR A 2 -24.79 59.67 -17.46
C TYR A 2 -23.61 59.07 -18.27
N SER A 3 -23.79 58.26 -19.31
CA SER A 3 -25.03 57.75 -19.94
C SER A 3 -24.84 56.47 -20.78
N HIS A 4 -25.93 55.69 -20.90
CA HIS A 4 -26.20 54.59 -21.84
C HIS A 4 -25.81 54.82 -23.32
N PHE A 5 -25.69 53.70 -24.05
CA PHE A 5 -26.56 53.45 -25.22
C PHE A 5 -27.04 51.99 -25.27
N GLU A 6 -28.17 51.71 -25.93
CA GLU A 6 -28.90 50.43 -25.93
C GLU A 6 -29.64 50.18 -27.28
N HIS A 7 -30.26 48.98 -27.45
CA HIS A 7 -31.25 48.53 -28.49
C HIS A 7 -30.72 47.66 -29.67
N ARG A 8 -31.48 46.70 -30.27
CA ARG A 8 -32.77 45.98 -29.98
C ARG A 8 -32.86 44.69 -30.86
N LYS A 9 -33.27 43.51 -30.34
CA LYS A 9 -34.60 42.83 -30.38
C LYS A 9 -35.21 42.35 -31.74
N GLY A 10 -35.75 41.11 -31.75
CA GLY A 10 -36.58 40.46 -32.81
C GLY A 10 -35.98 39.11 -33.25
N PHE A 11 -36.56 37.89 -33.18
CA PHE A 11 -37.91 37.32 -32.95
C PHE A 11 -38.94 37.39 -34.12
N SER A 12 -39.18 36.29 -34.85
CA SER A 12 -40.43 35.45 -34.75
C SER A 12 -40.73 34.46 -35.92
N THR A 13 -41.30 33.29 -35.57
CA THR A 13 -42.37 32.47 -36.24
C THR A 13 -42.45 32.12 -37.75
N SER A 14 -42.25 30.83 -38.06
CA SER A 14 -43.14 29.83 -38.73
C SER A 14 -44.28 30.17 -39.75
N THR A 15 -44.27 29.46 -40.90
CA THR A 15 -45.43 28.86 -41.67
C THR A 15 -44.85 27.80 -42.65
N VAL A 16 -45.21 26.51 -42.71
CA VAL A 16 -46.45 25.76 -43.12
C VAL A 16 -46.60 25.49 -44.64
N HIS A 17 -46.36 24.23 -45.06
CA HIS A 17 -46.96 23.38 -46.16
C HIS A 17 -47.25 23.95 -47.60
N PRO A 18 -47.60 23.14 -48.65
CA PRO A 18 -47.82 21.68 -48.75
C PRO A 18 -47.13 20.88 -49.91
N GLU A 19 -46.92 19.58 -49.69
CA GLU A 19 -47.41 18.40 -50.48
C GLU A 19 -47.82 18.53 -51.99
N PHE A 20 -47.28 17.67 -52.90
CA PHE A 20 -48.03 16.68 -53.74
C PHE A 20 -47.21 15.83 -54.78
N LEU A 21 -47.46 14.50 -54.77
CA LEU A 21 -47.38 13.40 -55.79
C LEU A 21 -46.26 13.17 -56.88
N LEU A 22 -45.88 11.88 -56.96
CA LEU A 22 -45.63 10.97 -58.13
C LEU A 22 -44.53 11.21 -59.20
N TYR A 23 -43.68 10.19 -59.38
CA TYR A 23 -43.73 9.30 -60.58
C TYR A 23 -43.17 7.88 -60.29
N GLN A 24 -43.29 6.93 -61.23
CA GLN A 24 -43.11 5.47 -61.00
C GLN A 24 -41.88 4.82 -61.67
N THR A 25 -41.43 3.72 -61.06
CA THR A 25 -40.85 2.46 -61.61
C THR A 25 -39.82 2.46 -62.76
N ASN A 26 -38.68 1.79 -62.51
CA ASN A 26 -38.27 0.48 -63.09
C ASN A 26 -37.19 -0.11 -62.15
N LEU A 27 -37.10 -1.39 -61.76
CA LEU A 27 -37.60 -2.70 -62.24
C LEU A 27 -36.76 -3.33 -63.36
N GLU A 28 -35.82 -4.20 -62.96
CA GLU A 28 -35.48 -5.43 -63.71
C GLU A 28 -34.95 -6.53 -62.76
N GLN A 29 -35.11 -7.80 -63.14
CA GLN A 29 -34.71 -9.00 -62.36
C GLN A 29 -33.92 -9.96 -63.25
N THR A 30 -32.90 -10.64 -62.72
CA THR A 30 -32.42 -11.96 -63.23
C THR A 30 -31.41 -12.62 -62.25
N LYS A 31 -31.07 -13.91 -62.38
CA LYS A 31 -31.86 -15.11 -61.97
C LYS A 31 -30.96 -16.37 -61.90
N TYR A 32 -31.20 -17.29 -60.94
CA TYR A 32 -30.61 -18.65 -60.80
C TYR A 32 -29.07 -18.72 -60.51
N HIS A 33 -28.58 -19.56 -59.58
CA HIS A 33 -28.34 -21.03 -59.60
C HIS A 33 -27.38 -21.48 -60.72
N THR A 34 -26.52 -22.52 -60.57
CA THR A 34 -26.72 -23.81 -59.87
C THR A 34 -25.38 -24.46 -59.43
N GLU A 35 -25.47 -25.55 -58.62
CA GLU A 35 -24.43 -26.61 -58.42
C GLU A 35 -23.13 -26.24 -57.65
N PHE A 36 -22.39 -27.19 -57.04
CA PHE A 36 -22.43 -28.66 -57.11
C PHE A 36 -22.42 -29.32 -55.69
N ALA A 37 -22.79 -30.61 -55.58
CA ALA A 37 -22.76 -31.36 -54.31
C ALA A 37 -22.34 -32.84 -54.47
N THR A 38 -21.45 -33.30 -53.58
CA THR A 38 -21.00 -34.70 -53.38
C THR A 38 -20.24 -34.80 -52.05
N SER A 39 -20.28 -35.87 -51.24
CA SER A 39 -21.19 -37.04 -51.13
C SER A 39 -20.96 -37.70 -49.76
N LEU A 40 -21.93 -38.47 -49.24
CA LEU A 40 -21.94 -38.92 -47.84
C LEU A 40 -22.29 -40.42 -47.67
N THR A 41 -21.49 -41.14 -46.88
CA THR A 41 -21.68 -42.50 -46.33
C THR A 41 -20.61 -42.71 -45.25
N PHE A 42 -20.77 -43.37 -44.09
CA PHE A 42 -21.87 -44.08 -43.38
C PHE A 42 -21.58 -43.93 -41.85
N ILE A 43 -22.25 -44.49 -40.82
CA ILE A 43 -23.19 -45.62 -40.59
C ILE A 43 -24.37 -45.12 -39.70
N SER A 44 -25.37 -45.97 -39.45
CA SER A 44 -26.46 -45.85 -38.44
C SER A 44 -25.98 -45.62 -36.98
N MET A 45 -26.79 -45.22 -36.00
CA MET A 45 -28.27 -45.23 -35.78
C MET A 45 -28.63 -44.15 -34.71
N ALA A 46 -29.86 -43.84 -34.25
CA ALA A 46 -31.18 -44.47 -34.38
C ALA A 46 -32.35 -43.42 -34.37
N ALA A 47 -33.33 -43.54 -33.45
CA ALA A 47 -34.51 -42.67 -33.26
C ALA A 47 -34.79 -42.54 -31.73
N ILE A 48 -35.71 -41.70 -31.22
CA ILE A 48 -37.18 -41.72 -31.42
C ILE A 48 -37.77 -40.29 -31.51
N ALA A 49 -38.92 -40.20 -32.18
CA ALA A 49 -39.58 -38.98 -32.68
C ALA A 49 -40.38 -38.13 -31.66
N THR A 50 -40.77 -36.94 -32.12
CA THR A 50 -42.16 -36.42 -31.99
C THR A 50 -42.52 -35.52 -33.19
N GLN A 51 -43.81 -35.24 -33.39
CA GLN A 51 -44.38 -34.61 -34.60
C GLN A 51 -44.51 -33.07 -34.48
N PRO A 52 -44.53 -32.33 -35.60
CA PRO A 52 -44.87 -30.90 -35.61
C PRO A 52 -46.38 -30.69 -35.46
N VAL A 53 -46.78 -29.72 -34.63
CA VAL A 53 -48.16 -29.25 -34.51
C VAL A 53 -48.30 -27.93 -35.25
N THR A 54 -49.22 -27.87 -36.22
CA THR A 54 -49.65 -26.61 -36.84
C THR A 54 -50.60 -25.85 -35.90
N ILE A 55 -50.38 -24.54 -35.77
CA ILE A 55 -51.28 -23.60 -35.08
C ILE A 55 -51.78 -22.60 -36.14
N PRO A 56 -53.08 -22.23 -36.18
CA PRO A 56 -53.61 -21.33 -37.21
C PRO A 56 -53.23 -19.87 -37.00
N GLU A 57 -53.23 -19.11 -38.08
CA GLU A 57 -53.20 -17.64 -38.04
C GLU A 57 -54.51 -17.08 -37.47
N ALA A 58 -54.41 -16.13 -36.54
CA ALA A 58 -55.50 -15.28 -36.08
C ALA A 58 -54.91 -13.95 -35.56
N ASP A 59 -55.55 -12.82 -35.86
CA ASP A 59 -54.97 -11.50 -35.70
C ASP A 59 -54.73 -11.08 -34.22
N LEU A 60 -53.51 -10.66 -33.92
CA LEU A 60 -53.15 -9.88 -32.73
C LEU A 60 -52.19 -8.74 -33.12
N PRO A 61 -52.61 -7.45 -33.04
CA PRO A 61 -51.77 -6.32 -33.43
C PRO A 61 -50.78 -5.92 -32.32
N ASN A 62 -49.56 -5.55 -32.73
CA ASN A 62 -48.54 -4.84 -31.94
C ASN A 62 -48.26 -5.36 -30.52
N LEU A 63 -47.48 -6.45 -30.43
CA LEU A 63 -46.55 -6.66 -29.32
C LEU A 63 -45.12 -6.55 -29.84
N ASP A 64 -44.28 -5.76 -29.17
CA ASP A 64 -42.88 -5.59 -29.54
C ASP A 64 -42.10 -6.89 -29.26
N SER A 65 -41.15 -7.21 -30.13
CA SER A 65 -40.25 -8.36 -30.01
C SER A 65 -39.54 -8.45 -28.65
N ILE A 66 -39.22 -7.28 -28.06
CA ILE A 66 -38.63 -7.16 -26.73
C ILE A 66 -39.57 -7.75 -25.67
N SER A 67 -40.87 -7.43 -25.73
CA SER A 67 -41.88 -7.92 -24.79
C SER A 67 -42.04 -9.45 -24.85
N PHE A 68 -42.01 -10.03 -26.06
CA PHE A 68 -42.09 -11.48 -26.25
C PHE A 68 -40.84 -12.21 -25.72
N CYS A 69 -39.65 -11.69 -26.02
CA CYS A 69 -38.39 -12.21 -25.50
C CYS A 69 -38.32 -12.13 -23.97
N GLN A 70 -38.79 -11.03 -23.38
CA GLN A 70 -38.78 -10.81 -21.93
C GLN A 70 -39.81 -11.70 -21.21
N ALA A 71 -40.98 -11.96 -21.80
CA ALA A 71 -41.91 -12.96 -21.31
C ALA A 71 -41.28 -14.38 -21.31
N SER A 72 -40.66 -14.78 -22.44
CA SER A 72 -39.99 -16.10 -22.53
C SER A 72 -38.80 -16.24 -21.56
N LEU A 73 -38.09 -15.15 -21.26
CA LEU A 73 -37.03 -15.15 -20.26
C LEU A 73 -37.59 -15.29 -18.83
N ASN A 74 -38.71 -14.61 -18.53
CA ASN A 74 -39.39 -14.73 -17.25
C ASN A 74 -39.96 -16.14 -17.04
N ASP A 75 -40.59 -16.76 -18.05
CA ASP A 75 -41.08 -18.15 -17.94
C ASP A 75 -39.94 -19.16 -17.73
N LYS A 76 -38.75 -18.90 -18.31
CA LYS A 76 -37.54 -19.72 -18.06
C LYS A 76 -36.97 -19.50 -16.66
N LEU A 77 -36.92 -18.26 -16.18
CA LEU A 77 -36.49 -17.95 -14.80
C LEU A 77 -37.45 -18.57 -13.78
N LYS A 78 -38.76 -18.37 -13.97
CA LYS A 78 -39.81 -19.00 -13.19
C LYS A 78 -39.68 -20.52 -13.21
N LYS A 79 -39.51 -21.14 -14.38
CA LYS A 79 -39.28 -22.59 -14.45
C LYS A 79 -38.01 -23.01 -13.69
N ILE A 80 -36.91 -22.28 -13.78
CA ILE A 80 -35.68 -22.59 -13.00
C ILE A 80 -35.95 -22.46 -11.50
N CYS A 81 -36.73 -21.47 -11.05
CA CYS A 81 -37.14 -21.33 -9.66
C CYS A 81 -38.11 -22.43 -9.21
N ASP A 82 -39.12 -22.78 -10.02
CA ASP A 82 -40.07 -23.86 -9.76
C ASP A 82 -39.38 -25.23 -9.74
N ASP A 83 -38.47 -25.51 -10.71
CA ASP A 83 -37.66 -26.73 -10.74
C ASP A 83 -36.70 -26.79 -9.53
N PHE A 84 -36.11 -25.68 -9.09
CA PHE A 84 -35.27 -25.58 -7.88
C PHE A 84 -36.07 -25.70 -6.57
N ILE A 85 -37.33 -25.28 -6.56
CA ILE A 85 -38.26 -25.45 -5.43
C ILE A 85 -38.82 -26.88 -5.40
N ALA A 86 -38.97 -27.52 -6.55
CA ALA A 86 -39.44 -28.91 -6.70
C ALA A 86 -38.32 -29.93 -6.49
N SER A 87 -37.06 -29.59 -6.77
CA SER A 87 -35.90 -30.40 -6.44
C SER A 87 -35.72 -30.46 -4.92
N GLN A 88 -36.32 -31.48 -4.30
CA GLN A 88 -36.04 -31.87 -2.92
C GLN A 88 -34.65 -32.54 -2.81
N ASP A 89 -33.61 -31.86 -3.31
CA ASP A 89 -32.21 -32.21 -3.04
C ASP A 89 -31.88 -31.74 -1.61
N PRO A 90 -31.69 -32.66 -0.65
CA PRO A 90 -31.40 -32.29 0.73
C PRO A 90 -29.90 -32.00 0.92
N GLU A 91 -29.03 -32.51 0.04
CA GLU A 91 -27.58 -32.52 0.23
C GLU A 91 -27.00 -31.12 0.11
N LEU A 92 -27.52 -30.30 -0.82
CA LEU A 92 -27.11 -28.90 -1.00
C LEU A 92 -27.35 -27.99 0.24
N PHE A 93 -28.15 -28.43 1.21
CA PHE A 93 -28.42 -27.70 2.46
C PHE A 93 -28.08 -28.47 3.75
N ASN A 94 -27.89 -29.79 3.71
CA ASN A 94 -27.60 -30.59 4.91
C ASN A 94 -26.19 -30.31 5.48
N ASP A 95 -25.21 -30.00 4.64
CA ASP A 95 -23.84 -29.67 5.06
C ASP A 95 -23.72 -28.32 5.81
N LEU A 96 -24.79 -27.51 5.85
CA LEU A 96 -24.84 -26.21 6.53
C LEU A 96 -25.25 -26.29 8.02
N ASN A 97 -25.33 -27.49 8.61
CA ASN A 97 -25.78 -27.70 10.00
C ASN A 97 -24.68 -27.43 11.06
N THR A 98 -24.35 -26.16 11.32
CA THR A 98 -23.45 -25.76 12.43
C THR A 98 -24.20 -25.13 13.61
N THR A 99 -23.98 -25.67 14.81
CA THR A 99 -24.89 -25.61 15.98
C THR A 99 -24.99 -24.27 16.74
N LYS A 100 -24.45 -23.16 16.22
CA LYS A 100 -24.27 -21.91 16.99
C LYS A 100 -25.44 -20.93 16.94
N ALA A 101 -26.10 -20.75 15.79
CA ALA A 101 -27.25 -19.85 15.68
C ALA A 101 -28.37 -20.22 16.68
N ALA A 102 -28.64 -21.52 16.83
CA ALA A 102 -29.56 -22.07 17.84
C ALA A 102 -29.22 -21.69 19.30
N THR A 103 -27.95 -21.36 19.61
CA THR A 103 -27.55 -20.91 20.96
C THR A 103 -27.89 -19.44 21.21
N ALA A 104 -27.99 -18.61 20.16
CA ALA A 104 -28.41 -17.22 20.27
C ALA A 104 -29.94 -17.08 20.43
N LEU A 105 -30.71 -17.95 19.76
CA LEU A 105 -32.17 -17.99 19.79
C LEU A 105 -32.77 -18.42 21.16
N GLY A 106 -31.96 -18.98 22.06
CA GLY A 106 -32.39 -19.42 23.40
C GLY A 106 -32.65 -18.30 24.42
N ARG A 107 -33.22 -17.16 24.01
CA ARG A 107 -33.50 -15.98 24.86
C ARG A 107 -34.97 -15.55 24.78
N ALA A 108 -35.41 -14.78 25.77
CA ALA A 108 -36.81 -14.36 25.93
C ALA A 108 -37.36 -13.50 24.77
N ASP A 109 -36.49 -12.93 23.94
CA ASP A 109 -36.85 -12.02 22.84
C ASP A 109 -37.22 -12.75 21.52
N ASP A 110 -37.06 -14.09 21.44
CA ASP A 110 -37.24 -14.88 20.22
C ASP A 110 -38.63 -14.69 19.57
N ALA A 111 -39.70 -14.57 20.38
CA ALA A 111 -41.05 -14.36 19.86
C ALA A 111 -41.20 -13.05 19.06
N ALA A 112 -40.47 -11.98 19.45
CA ALA A 112 -40.49 -10.71 18.74
C ALA A 112 -39.66 -10.76 17.46
N LEU A 113 -38.49 -11.42 17.49
CA LEU A 113 -37.64 -11.65 16.31
C LEU A 113 -38.36 -12.52 15.27
N LYS A 114 -39.02 -13.59 15.71
CA LYS A 114 -39.83 -14.48 14.87
C LYS A 114 -41.01 -13.75 14.23
N ALA A 115 -41.69 -12.87 14.98
CA ALA A 115 -42.78 -12.05 14.45
C ALA A 115 -42.28 -11.06 13.38
N ALA A 116 -41.15 -10.37 13.63
CA ALA A 116 -40.54 -9.46 12.66
C ALA A 116 -40.05 -10.18 11.39
N ALA A 117 -39.46 -11.37 11.55
CA ALA A 117 -39.03 -12.19 10.42
C ALA A 117 -40.21 -12.74 9.61
N GLN A 118 -41.28 -13.22 10.25
CA GLN A 118 -42.51 -13.63 9.57
C GLN A 118 -43.12 -12.44 8.79
N GLN A 119 -43.25 -11.27 9.41
CA GLN A 119 -43.75 -10.06 8.76
C GLN A 119 -42.93 -9.68 7.52
N LEU A 120 -41.58 -9.70 7.61
CA LEU A 120 -40.71 -9.38 6.48
C LEU A 120 -40.76 -10.45 5.37
N VAL A 121 -40.90 -11.72 5.73
CA VAL A 121 -41.09 -12.82 4.78
C VAL A 121 -42.40 -12.65 4.01
N ASP A 122 -43.50 -12.34 4.72
CA ASP A 122 -44.80 -12.10 4.10
C ASP A 122 -44.77 -10.84 3.22
N GLU A 123 -44.14 -9.76 3.69
CA GLU A 123 -43.93 -8.52 2.94
C GLU A 123 -43.22 -8.78 1.59
N ILE A 124 -42.04 -9.41 1.61
CA ILE A 124 -41.25 -9.72 0.41
C ILE A 124 -42.03 -10.60 -0.57
N LEU A 125 -42.83 -11.55 -0.07
CA LEU A 125 -43.65 -12.43 -0.91
C LEU A 125 -44.86 -11.73 -1.54
N THR A 126 -45.24 -10.52 -1.11
CA THR A 126 -46.32 -9.73 -1.76
C THR A 126 -45.87 -8.91 -2.96
N PHE A 127 -44.59 -8.53 -3.07
CA PHE A 127 -44.11 -7.60 -4.10
C PHE A 127 -43.92 -8.19 -5.50
N GLY A 128 -43.99 -9.51 -5.65
CA GLY A 128 -43.81 -10.20 -6.92
C GLY A 128 -42.36 -10.21 -7.44
N GLU A 129 -42.12 -10.96 -8.53
CA GLU A 129 -40.76 -11.25 -9.04
C GLU A 129 -40.05 -10.07 -9.71
N THR A 130 -40.72 -8.93 -9.88
CA THR A 130 -40.23 -7.78 -10.67
C THR A 130 -39.88 -6.54 -9.86
N SER A 131 -40.41 -6.36 -8.63
CA SER A 131 -40.13 -5.15 -7.83
C SER A 131 -38.92 -5.33 -6.92
N TYR A 132 -37.72 -5.28 -7.50
CA TYR A 132 -36.46 -5.47 -6.77
C TYR A 132 -36.22 -4.38 -5.71
N ASP A 133 -36.74 -3.17 -5.92
CA ASP A 133 -36.67 -2.06 -4.96
C ASP A 133 -37.51 -2.33 -3.72
N ASP A 134 -38.79 -2.71 -3.88
CA ASP A 134 -39.68 -3.03 -2.76
C ASP A 134 -39.20 -4.27 -2.00
N VAL A 135 -38.75 -5.32 -2.70
CA VAL A 135 -38.16 -6.53 -2.09
C VAL A 135 -36.97 -6.17 -1.18
N LEU A 136 -36.09 -5.28 -1.62
CA LEU A 136 -35.00 -4.74 -0.81
C LEU A 136 -35.42 -3.64 0.16
N GLY A 137 -36.65 -3.13 0.11
CA GLY A 137 -37.12 -2.01 0.93
C GLY A 137 -36.35 -0.70 0.70
N VAL A 138 -35.87 -0.47 -0.52
CA VAL A 138 -35.11 0.71 -0.92
C VAL A 138 -35.87 1.50 -1.99
N LYS A 139 -35.41 2.71 -2.30
CA LYS A 139 -35.96 3.48 -3.41
C LYS A 139 -35.18 3.23 -4.69
N ASN A 140 -35.80 3.49 -5.83
CA ASN A 140 -35.17 3.44 -7.15
C ASN A 140 -33.92 4.35 -7.27
N ASP A 141 -33.82 5.40 -6.43
CA ASP A 141 -32.72 6.37 -6.35
C ASP A 141 -31.78 6.16 -5.14
N SER A 142 -31.94 5.09 -4.36
CA SER A 142 -31.07 4.77 -3.20
C SER A 142 -29.63 4.47 -3.60
N SER A 143 -28.68 4.83 -2.73
CA SER A 143 -27.25 4.66 -3.00
C SER A 143 -26.81 3.18 -2.92
N PRO A 144 -25.67 2.79 -3.52
CA PRO A 144 -25.12 1.43 -3.38
C PRO A 144 -24.90 1.00 -1.92
N GLU A 145 -24.60 1.94 -1.03
CA GLU A 145 -24.42 1.72 0.41
C GLU A 145 -25.76 1.51 1.13
N GLU A 146 -26.82 2.23 0.74
CA GLU A 146 -28.18 1.98 1.25
C GLU A 146 -28.71 0.62 0.79
N VAL A 147 -28.52 0.30 -0.49
CA VAL A 147 -28.82 -1.00 -1.11
C VAL A 147 -28.10 -2.13 -0.38
N LEU A 148 -26.80 -1.99 -0.14
CA LEU A 148 -25.99 -2.96 0.64
C LEU A 148 -26.46 -3.09 2.09
N ARG A 149 -26.76 -1.96 2.75
CA ARG A 149 -27.24 -1.95 4.14
C ARG A 149 -28.60 -2.64 4.26
N SER A 150 -29.53 -2.40 3.33
CA SER A 150 -30.85 -3.01 3.37
C SER A 150 -30.82 -4.50 3.02
N TRP A 151 -29.98 -4.91 2.06
CA TRP A 151 -29.69 -6.33 1.81
C TRP A 151 -29.20 -7.06 3.06
N ARG A 152 -28.20 -6.50 3.76
CA ARG A 152 -27.69 -7.07 5.01
C ARG A 152 -28.75 -7.10 6.10
N LEU A 153 -29.51 -6.01 6.28
CA LEU A 153 -30.55 -5.93 7.30
C LEU A 153 -31.64 -6.98 7.06
N ARG A 154 -32.31 -6.94 5.91
CA ARG A 154 -33.39 -7.86 5.54
C ARG A 154 -32.91 -9.31 5.51
N GLY A 155 -31.73 -9.55 4.93
CA GLY A 155 -31.15 -10.87 4.83
C GLY A 155 -30.82 -11.47 6.20
N CYS A 156 -30.17 -10.72 7.09
CA CYS A 156 -29.90 -11.16 8.47
C CYS A 156 -31.19 -11.40 9.28
N THR A 157 -32.26 -10.64 9.06
CA THR A 157 -33.56 -10.90 9.71
C THR A 157 -34.16 -12.24 9.31
N ILE A 158 -34.07 -12.63 8.03
CA ILE A 158 -34.65 -13.89 7.52
C ILE A 158 -33.73 -15.10 7.77
N ARG A 159 -32.40 -14.90 7.72
CA ARG A 159 -31.41 -15.97 7.63
C ARG A 159 -31.49 -17.08 8.70
N PRO A 160 -31.77 -16.80 10.00
CA PRO A 160 -31.90 -17.84 11.02
C PRO A 160 -33.01 -18.85 10.71
N TYR A 161 -34.13 -18.37 10.17
CA TYR A 161 -35.33 -19.16 9.95
C TYR A 161 -35.27 -20.06 8.71
N LEU A 162 -34.22 -19.96 7.88
CA LEU A 162 -33.94 -20.90 6.78
C LEU A 162 -33.56 -22.31 7.29
N SER A 163 -32.93 -22.36 8.47
CA SER A 163 -32.42 -23.59 9.10
C SER A 163 -33.15 -23.93 10.39
N HIS A 164 -33.68 -22.93 11.11
CA HIS A 164 -34.30 -23.10 12.43
C HIS A 164 -35.66 -22.38 12.49
N GLY A 165 -36.73 -23.11 12.19
CA GLY A 165 -38.10 -22.62 12.25
C GLY A 165 -39.12 -23.75 12.13
N GLU A 166 -40.39 -23.43 12.35
CA GLU A 166 -41.48 -24.34 11.97
C GLU A 166 -41.54 -24.46 10.44
N ALA A 167 -41.85 -25.66 9.93
CA ALA A 167 -41.78 -25.95 8.50
C ALA A 167 -42.49 -24.94 7.57
N PRO A 168 -43.68 -24.38 7.90
CA PRO A 168 -44.32 -23.35 7.08
C PRO A 168 -43.48 -22.06 6.98
N LEU A 169 -43.00 -21.53 8.10
CA LEU A 169 -42.11 -20.36 8.13
C LEU A 169 -40.79 -20.67 7.43
N GLN A 170 -40.21 -21.85 7.62
CA GLN A 170 -38.97 -22.24 6.96
C GLN A 170 -39.11 -22.24 5.43
N GLN A 171 -40.22 -22.76 4.90
CA GLN A 171 -40.46 -22.78 3.45
C GLN A 171 -40.71 -21.37 2.87
N SER A 172 -41.50 -20.55 3.55
CA SER A 172 -41.74 -19.15 3.14
C SER A 172 -40.46 -18.31 3.23
N ALA A 173 -39.67 -18.47 4.31
CA ALA A 173 -38.39 -17.79 4.49
C ALA A 173 -37.39 -18.14 3.38
N ARG A 174 -37.32 -19.41 2.96
CA ARG A 174 -36.49 -19.83 1.80
C ARG A 174 -36.90 -19.08 0.52
N LYS A 175 -38.21 -19.00 0.22
CA LYS A 175 -38.70 -18.27 -0.97
C LYS A 175 -38.39 -16.77 -0.89
N ALA A 176 -38.66 -16.12 0.25
CA ALA A 176 -38.37 -14.71 0.45
C ALA A 176 -36.88 -14.39 0.34
N PHE A 177 -36.01 -15.23 0.91
CA PHE A 177 -34.55 -15.05 0.84
C PHE A 177 -34.00 -15.24 -0.58
N ILE A 178 -34.55 -16.15 -1.38
CA ILE A 178 -34.21 -16.29 -2.80
C ILE A 178 -34.62 -15.03 -3.58
N ALA A 179 -35.84 -14.52 -3.37
CA ALA A 179 -36.28 -13.27 -4.00
C ALA A 179 -35.37 -12.08 -3.62
N LEU A 180 -34.99 -11.98 -2.35
CA LEU A 180 -34.07 -10.97 -1.83
C LEU A 180 -32.65 -11.09 -2.46
N MET A 181 -32.13 -12.30 -2.64
CA MET A 181 -30.87 -12.54 -3.37
C MET A 181 -30.96 -12.13 -4.85
N CYS A 182 -32.08 -12.42 -5.51
CA CYS A 182 -32.32 -12.00 -6.89
C CYS A 182 -32.36 -10.48 -7.01
N ALA A 183 -33.05 -9.79 -6.10
CA ALA A 183 -33.08 -8.32 -6.03
C ALA A 183 -31.67 -7.74 -5.76
N ALA A 184 -30.92 -8.30 -4.82
CA ALA A 184 -29.53 -7.92 -4.53
C ALA A 184 -28.63 -7.96 -5.77
N ARG A 185 -28.69 -9.06 -6.54
CA ARG A 185 -27.95 -9.21 -7.82
C ARG A 185 -28.39 -8.17 -8.85
N LYS A 186 -29.71 -7.93 -8.97
CA LYS A 186 -30.28 -6.93 -9.90
C LYS A 186 -29.95 -5.49 -9.52
N LYS A 187 -29.57 -5.23 -8.26
CA LYS A 187 -29.04 -3.95 -7.77
C LYS A 187 -27.51 -3.95 -7.61
N SER A 188 -26.81 -4.83 -8.34
CA SER A 188 -25.35 -4.88 -8.46
C SER A 188 -24.60 -5.07 -7.13
N ILE A 189 -25.23 -5.65 -6.10
CA ILE A 189 -24.53 -6.04 -4.88
C ILE A 189 -23.55 -7.15 -5.22
N SER A 190 -22.26 -6.94 -4.93
CA SER A 190 -21.22 -7.93 -5.24
C SER A 190 -21.50 -9.29 -4.58
N GLU A 191 -21.20 -10.38 -5.30
CA GLU A 191 -21.37 -11.74 -4.78
C GLU A 191 -20.72 -11.94 -3.40
N ARG A 192 -19.56 -11.30 -3.13
CA ARG A 192 -18.92 -11.34 -1.79
C ARG A 192 -19.86 -10.86 -0.68
N ASN A 193 -20.58 -9.76 -0.90
CA ASN A 193 -21.51 -9.18 0.06
C ASN A 193 -22.83 -9.96 0.12
N ILE A 194 -23.20 -10.66 -0.95
CA ILE A 194 -24.32 -11.61 -0.96
C ILE A 194 -23.95 -12.84 -0.10
N TYR A 195 -22.82 -13.49 -0.40
CA TYR A 195 -22.34 -14.63 0.37
C TYR A 195 -22.09 -14.30 1.84
N GLU A 196 -21.60 -13.10 2.20
CA GLU A 196 -21.45 -12.67 3.60
C GLU A 196 -22.75 -12.79 4.42
N VAL A 197 -23.92 -12.66 3.78
CA VAL A 197 -25.25 -12.80 4.40
C VAL A 197 -25.83 -14.22 4.22
N VAL A 198 -25.59 -14.88 3.08
CA VAL A 198 -25.96 -16.30 2.85
C VAL A 198 -25.23 -17.23 3.84
N GLU A 199 -24.01 -16.87 4.22
CA GLU A 199 -23.12 -17.61 5.13
C GLU A 199 -23.26 -17.18 6.60
N TRP A 200 -24.14 -16.23 6.92
CA TRP A 200 -24.19 -15.57 8.24
C TRP A 200 -24.70 -16.47 9.37
N GLU A 201 -23.86 -16.69 10.38
CA GLU A 201 -24.14 -17.52 11.57
C GLU A 201 -24.73 -16.75 12.78
N GLY A 202 -25.05 -15.46 12.63
CA GLY A 202 -25.58 -14.63 13.73
C GLY A 202 -24.54 -14.13 14.75
N LEU A 203 -23.24 -14.27 14.46
CA LEU A 203 -22.14 -13.98 15.40
C LEU A 203 -21.50 -12.59 15.27
N VAL A 204 -21.82 -11.84 14.22
CA VAL A 204 -21.28 -10.50 13.91
C VAL A 204 -22.43 -9.67 13.36
N ASP A 205 -22.65 -8.46 13.85
CA ASP A 205 -23.62 -7.55 13.21
C ASP A 205 -23.03 -7.00 11.91
N LEU A 206 -23.64 -7.35 10.76
CA LEU A 206 -23.22 -6.85 9.44
C LEU A 206 -23.74 -5.42 9.17
N ASN A 207 -24.66 -4.92 9.99
CA ASN A 207 -25.27 -3.59 9.89
C ASN A 207 -24.57 -2.55 10.76
N ALA A 208 -23.73 -3.00 11.71
CA ALA A 208 -22.83 -2.12 12.43
C ALA A 208 -21.96 -1.36 11.43
N LEU A 209 -22.03 -0.03 11.47
CA LEU A 209 -21.11 0.83 10.73
C LEU A 209 -19.67 0.54 11.24
N PRO A 210 -18.64 0.59 10.39
CA PRO A 210 -17.27 0.69 10.90
C PRO A 210 -17.17 1.93 11.79
N ASP A 211 -16.37 1.84 12.86
CA ASP A 211 -16.22 2.94 13.82
C ASP A 211 -15.82 4.25 13.12
N ASP A 212 -16.55 5.33 13.42
CA ASP A 212 -16.47 6.61 12.72
C ASP A 212 -15.24 7.43 13.17
N ASP A 213 -14.04 6.96 12.78
CA ASP A 213 -12.78 7.69 12.97
C ASP A 213 -12.46 8.66 11.82
N GLY A 214 -13.37 8.79 10.85
CA GLY A 214 -13.23 9.63 9.66
C GLY A 214 -12.33 9.07 8.57
N THR A 215 -11.62 7.97 8.82
CA THR A 215 -10.81 7.27 7.81
C THR A 215 -11.70 6.25 7.10
N PRO A 216 -12.02 6.40 5.79
CA PRO A 216 -12.62 5.30 5.04
C PRO A 216 -11.66 4.10 5.15
N PRO A 217 -12.11 2.89 5.57
CA PRO A 217 -11.19 1.81 5.89
C PRO A 217 -10.29 1.48 4.70
N THR A 218 -9.02 1.88 4.79
CA THR A 218 -8.07 1.83 3.67
C THR A 218 -8.06 0.41 3.12
N GLU A 219 -8.65 0.20 1.94
CA GLU A 219 -9.03 -1.13 1.49
C GLU A 219 -7.80 -2.03 1.44
N ALA A 220 -7.67 -2.87 2.47
CA ALA A 220 -6.40 -3.51 2.78
C ALA A 220 -5.99 -4.36 1.58
N SER A 221 -4.87 -3.96 0.94
CA SER A 221 -4.42 -4.51 -0.34
C SER A 221 -4.57 -6.02 -0.32
N VAL A 222 -5.31 -6.55 -1.30
CA VAL A 222 -5.60 -7.98 -1.35
C VAL A 222 -4.26 -8.69 -1.38
N LYS A 223 -4.03 -9.63 -0.47
CA LYS A 223 -2.76 -10.37 -0.44
C LYS A 223 -2.58 -11.09 -1.77
N GLU A 224 -1.35 -11.16 -2.26
CA GLU A 224 -1.02 -11.90 -3.48
C GLU A 224 -1.55 -13.34 -3.44
N PRO A 225 -2.08 -13.86 -4.55
CA PRO A 225 -2.59 -15.22 -4.65
C PRO A 225 -1.44 -16.25 -4.55
N PRO A 226 -1.63 -17.37 -3.83
CA PRO A 226 -0.73 -18.52 -3.88
C PRO A 226 -0.51 -19.02 -5.31
N GLN A 227 0.60 -19.72 -5.55
CA GLN A 227 0.92 -20.23 -6.88
C GLN A 227 -0.18 -21.17 -7.41
N GLU A 228 -0.83 -21.94 -6.54
CA GLU A 228 -1.95 -22.81 -6.91
C GLU A 228 -3.17 -22.02 -7.40
N ILE A 229 -3.43 -20.83 -6.85
CA ILE A 229 -4.49 -19.94 -7.31
C ILE A 229 -4.11 -19.29 -8.65
N ASN A 230 -2.85 -18.84 -8.79
CA ASN A 230 -2.32 -18.39 -10.08
C ASN A 230 -2.42 -19.48 -11.16
N ASN A 231 -2.17 -20.75 -10.82
CA ASN A 231 -2.31 -21.89 -11.73
C ASN A 231 -3.79 -22.19 -12.10
N VAL A 232 -4.76 -21.73 -11.31
CA VAL A 232 -6.19 -21.73 -11.71
C VAL A 232 -6.49 -20.53 -12.59
N TYR A 233 -5.91 -19.35 -12.32
CA TYR A 233 -6.05 -18.19 -13.20
C TYR A 233 -5.54 -18.47 -14.63
N GLU A 234 -4.39 -19.13 -14.83
CA GLU A 234 -3.92 -19.47 -16.19
C GLU A 234 -4.94 -20.34 -16.93
N LYS A 235 -5.50 -21.35 -16.25
CA LYS A 235 -6.53 -22.24 -16.82
C LYS A 235 -7.84 -21.51 -17.11
N ALA A 236 -8.16 -20.48 -16.33
CA ALA A 236 -9.31 -19.63 -16.55
C ALA A 236 -9.10 -18.60 -17.68
N THR A 237 -7.87 -18.28 -18.09
CA THR A 237 -7.59 -17.27 -19.12
C THR A 237 -8.27 -17.58 -20.46
N ALA A 238 -8.26 -18.84 -20.91
CA ALA A 238 -8.96 -19.25 -22.13
C ALA A 238 -10.49 -19.01 -22.05
N ASP A 239 -11.09 -19.33 -20.91
CA ASP A 239 -12.51 -19.07 -20.65
C ASP A 239 -12.80 -17.56 -20.50
N MET A 240 -11.88 -16.78 -19.93
CA MET A 240 -11.99 -15.32 -19.83
C MET A 240 -11.87 -14.63 -21.20
N VAL A 241 -11.09 -15.17 -22.14
CA VAL A 241 -11.05 -14.71 -23.54
C VAL A 241 -12.37 -15.05 -24.25
N ALA A 242 -12.91 -16.26 -24.06
CA ALA A 242 -14.23 -16.61 -24.57
C ALA A 242 -15.35 -15.71 -23.99
N LEU A 243 -15.23 -15.31 -22.72
CA LEU A 243 -16.17 -14.38 -22.07
C LEU A 243 -16.09 -12.96 -22.63
N LYS A 244 -14.94 -12.50 -23.14
CA LYS A 244 -14.84 -11.21 -23.84
C LYS A 244 -15.57 -11.25 -25.19
N LEU A 245 -15.41 -12.36 -25.92
CA LEU A 245 -16.06 -12.60 -27.23
C LEU A 245 -17.59 -12.75 -27.09
N ASN A 246 -18.06 -13.45 -26.06
CA ASN A 246 -19.48 -13.58 -25.74
C ASN A 246 -19.73 -13.47 -24.21
N PRO A 247 -19.96 -12.25 -23.69
CA PRO A 247 -20.18 -12.03 -22.25
C PRO A 247 -21.43 -12.67 -21.67
N GLN A 248 -22.32 -13.18 -22.52
CA GLN A 248 -23.55 -13.89 -22.13
C GLN A 248 -23.49 -15.40 -22.37
N ASP A 249 -22.31 -15.96 -22.71
CA ASP A 249 -22.15 -17.40 -22.88
C ASP A 249 -22.31 -18.14 -21.53
N VAL A 250 -23.37 -18.95 -21.47
CA VAL A 250 -23.77 -19.67 -20.26
C VAL A 250 -22.78 -20.78 -19.91
N GLU A 251 -22.22 -21.47 -20.90
CA GLU A 251 -21.28 -22.57 -20.67
C GLU A 251 -19.88 -22.06 -20.32
N VAL A 252 -19.45 -20.91 -20.88
CA VAL A 252 -18.25 -20.20 -20.42
C VAL A 252 -18.39 -19.76 -18.96
N ARG A 253 -19.48 -19.07 -18.60
CA ARG A 253 -19.72 -18.65 -17.21
C ARG A 253 -19.78 -19.83 -16.23
N LYS A 254 -20.32 -20.97 -16.67
CA LYS A 254 -20.36 -22.24 -15.91
C LYS A 254 -18.96 -22.84 -15.69
N ARG A 255 -18.08 -22.86 -16.71
CA ARG A 255 -16.68 -23.29 -16.56
C ARG A 255 -15.88 -22.36 -15.65
N LEU A 256 -16.06 -21.04 -15.79
CA LEU A 256 -15.47 -20.06 -14.86
C LEU A 256 -15.96 -20.24 -13.41
N ASN A 257 -17.22 -20.61 -13.20
CA ASN A 257 -17.70 -21.00 -11.87
C ASN A 257 -17.07 -22.31 -11.36
N THR A 258 -16.69 -23.24 -12.23
CA THR A 258 -15.91 -24.43 -11.82
C THR A 258 -14.50 -24.04 -11.35
N HIS A 259 -13.84 -23.08 -12.02
CA HIS A 259 -12.57 -22.51 -11.55
C HIS A 259 -12.73 -21.80 -10.19
N ASN A 260 -13.83 -21.05 -9.98
CA ASN A 260 -14.15 -20.43 -8.69
C ASN A 260 -14.34 -21.45 -7.56
N LEU A 261 -15.00 -22.59 -7.82
CA LEU A 261 -15.12 -23.68 -6.84
C LEU A 261 -13.76 -24.30 -6.47
N ALA A 262 -12.84 -24.44 -7.44
CA ALA A 262 -11.48 -24.90 -7.18
C ALA A 262 -10.69 -23.91 -6.29
N ILE A 263 -10.85 -22.60 -6.51
CA ILE A 263 -10.27 -21.53 -5.68
C ILE A 263 -10.80 -21.62 -4.23
N MET A 264 -12.11 -21.72 -4.04
CA MET A 264 -12.73 -21.85 -2.71
C MET A 264 -12.27 -23.10 -1.95
N GLU A 265 -12.17 -24.24 -2.63
CA GLU A 265 -11.73 -25.51 -2.02
C GLU A 265 -10.21 -25.50 -1.72
N HIS A 266 -9.38 -24.77 -2.48
CA HIS A 266 -7.98 -24.52 -2.11
C HIS A 266 -7.87 -23.59 -0.88
N ASN A 267 -8.65 -22.50 -0.84
CA ASN A 267 -8.69 -21.60 0.31
C ASN A 267 -9.08 -22.33 1.60
N LYS A 268 -10.09 -23.21 1.53
CA LYS A 268 -10.53 -24.10 2.61
C LYS A 268 -9.40 -25.02 3.09
N LYS A 269 -8.62 -25.61 2.18
CA LYS A 269 -7.44 -26.45 2.50
C LYS A 269 -6.32 -25.68 3.19
N MET A 270 -6.14 -24.40 2.88
CA MET A 270 -5.22 -23.51 3.62
C MET A 270 -5.72 -23.11 5.01
N GLY A 271 -6.89 -23.58 5.47
CA GLY A 271 -7.46 -23.20 6.76
C GLY A 271 -7.92 -21.75 6.82
N LYS A 272 -8.21 -21.12 5.68
CA LYS A 272 -8.82 -19.79 5.60
C LYS A 272 -10.13 -19.76 6.39
N ILE A 273 -10.37 -18.68 7.13
CA ILE A 273 -11.66 -18.47 7.78
C ILE A 273 -12.75 -18.22 6.74
N ARG A 274 -14.01 -18.46 7.11
CA ARG A 274 -15.18 -18.44 6.21
C ARG A 274 -15.24 -17.21 5.28
N ARG A 275 -14.98 -16.01 5.82
CA ARG A 275 -14.94 -14.73 5.08
C ARG A 275 -13.88 -14.67 3.98
N ASP A 276 -12.80 -15.44 4.11
CA ASP A 276 -11.64 -15.45 3.22
C ASP A 276 -11.68 -16.64 2.24
N LEU A 277 -12.68 -17.52 2.30
CA LEU A 277 -12.90 -18.59 1.31
C LEU A 277 -13.18 -18.01 -0.09
N TYR A 278 -13.82 -16.84 -0.13
CA TYR A 278 -14.12 -16.07 -1.33
C TYR A 278 -12.98 -15.11 -1.73
N GLN A 279 -11.80 -15.18 -1.09
CA GLN A 279 -10.64 -14.43 -1.56
C GLN A 279 -10.18 -15.01 -2.91
N TRP A 280 -9.82 -14.14 -3.86
CA TRP A 280 -9.32 -14.50 -5.20
C TRP A 280 -10.32 -15.18 -6.15
N ILE A 281 -11.62 -15.23 -5.84
CA ILE A 281 -12.60 -15.68 -6.85
C ILE A 281 -12.70 -14.70 -8.02
N ILE A 282 -12.95 -15.21 -9.22
CA ILE A 282 -13.14 -14.44 -10.45
C ILE A 282 -14.55 -13.83 -10.45
N PRO A 283 -14.70 -12.49 -10.38
CA PRO A 283 -15.99 -11.82 -10.24
C PRO A 283 -16.70 -11.67 -11.59
N LEU A 284 -17.43 -12.70 -12.02
CA LEU A 284 -18.14 -12.70 -13.31
C LEU A 284 -19.16 -11.57 -13.43
N GLU A 285 -19.87 -11.24 -12.34
CA GLU A 285 -20.83 -10.12 -12.33
C GLU A 285 -20.15 -8.74 -12.39
N PHE A 286 -18.82 -8.65 -12.29
CA PHE A 286 -18.06 -7.45 -12.66
C PHE A 286 -17.60 -7.51 -14.13
N PHE A 287 -16.95 -8.62 -14.54
CA PHE A 287 -16.31 -8.74 -15.84
C PHE A 287 -17.33 -8.83 -17.00
N SER A 288 -18.39 -9.63 -16.90
CA SER A 288 -19.38 -9.78 -17.98
C SER A 288 -20.07 -8.45 -18.35
N PRO A 289 -20.54 -7.60 -17.41
CA PRO A 289 -21.05 -6.27 -17.77
C PRO A 289 -20.00 -5.34 -18.41
N GLN A 290 -18.75 -5.33 -17.91
CA GLN A 290 -17.70 -4.49 -18.50
C GLN A 290 -17.39 -4.92 -19.94
N TYR A 291 -17.24 -6.22 -20.20
CA TYR A 291 -16.96 -6.74 -21.54
C TYR A 291 -18.13 -6.50 -22.52
N MET A 292 -19.38 -6.68 -22.06
CA MET A 292 -20.58 -6.44 -22.88
C MET A 292 -20.67 -4.97 -23.32
N GLU A 293 -20.42 -4.05 -22.39
CA GLU A 293 -20.48 -2.62 -22.66
C GLU A 293 -19.24 -2.13 -23.45
N ALA A 294 -18.09 -2.80 -23.31
CA ALA A 294 -16.90 -2.58 -24.13
C ALA A 294 -17.16 -2.99 -25.60
N ALA A 295 -17.66 -4.22 -25.83
CA ALA A 295 -17.97 -4.75 -27.16
C ALA A 295 -18.96 -3.85 -27.94
N LYS A 296 -19.98 -3.34 -27.24
CA LYS A 296 -20.94 -2.35 -27.76
C LYS A 296 -20.25 -1.06 -28.22
N ARG A 297 -19.32 -0.50 -27.43
CA ARG A 297 -18.55 0.70 -27.80
C ARG A 297 -17.53 0.46 -28.91
N TYR A 298 -16.84 -0.68 -28.89
CA TYR A 298 -15.94 -1.09 -29.96
C TYR A 298 -16.65 -1.19 -31.31
N LYS A 299 -17.86 -1.74 -31.35
CA LYS A 299 -18.71 -1.74 -32.55
C LYS A 299 -19.00 -0.32 -33.06
N SER A 300 -19.26 0.64 -32.18
CA SER A 300 -19.42 2.05 -32.57
C SER A 300 -18.13 2.69 -33.12
N LEU A 301 -16.95 2.28 -32.64
CA LEU A 301 -15.67 2.69 -33.23
C LEU A 301 -15.35 2.02 -34.57
N ASP A 302 -15.92 0.85 -34.87
CA ASP A 302 -15.79 0.26 -36.22
C ASP A 302 -16.58 1.04 -37.27
N ASP A 303 -17.78 1.51 -36.91
CA ASP A 303 -18.59 2.41 -37.74
C ASP A 303 -17.96 3.83 -37.82
N LYS A 304 -17.34 4.30 -36.73
CA LYS A 304 -16.76 5.65 -36.60
C LYS A 304 -15.40 5.65 -35.86
N PRO A 305 -14.28 5.35 -36.54
CA PRO A 305 -12.95 5.25 -35.90
C PRO A 305 -12.37 6.55 -35.33
N ALA A 306 -13.08 7.67 -35.43
CA ALA A 306 -12.69 8.99 -34.94
C ALA A 306 -13.69 9.56 -33.91
N ASP A 307 -14.58 8.74 -33.35
CA ASP A 307 -15.51 9.18 -32.31
C ASP A 307 -14.79 9.33 -30.96
N GLU A 308 -14.31 10.55 -30.69
CA GLU A 308 -13.62 10.90 -29.44
C GLU A 308 -14.45 10.65 -28.18
N VAL A 309 -15.78 10.66 -28.25
CA VAL A 309 -16.64 10.45 -27.08
C VAL A 309 -16.64 8.98 -26.73
N VAL A 310 -16.94 8.11 -27.71
CA VAL A 310 -16.88 6.66 -27.53
C VAL A 310 -15.47 6.20 -27.11
N ALA A 311 -14.43 6.80 -27.68
CA ALA A 311 -13.04 6.52 -27.30
C ALA A 311 -12.77 6.83 -25.81
N LYS A 312 -13.11 8.04 -25.34
CA LYS A 312 -12.93 8.44 -23.93
C LYS A 312 -13.77 7.62 -22.96
N GLU A 313 -14.88 7.04 -23.41
CA GLU A 313 -15.67 6.11 -22.59
C GLU A 313 -15.07 4.70 -22.53
N ILE A 314 -14.47 4.19 -23.61
CA ILE A 314 -13.69 2.94 -23.60
C ILE A 314 -12.48 3.07 -22.67
N ASP A 315 -11.74 4.17 -22.73
CA ASP A 315 -10.52 4.33 -21.93
C ASP A 315 -10.84 4.43 -20.42
N LYS A 316 -11.98 5.04 -20.04
CA LYS A 316 -12.52 4.97 -18.67
C LYS A 316 -12.95 3.55 -18.26
N LEU A 317 -13.59 2.82 -19.16
CA LEU A 317 -14.01 1.43 -18.93
C LEU A 317 -12.79 0.52 -18.73
N LYS A 318 -11.72 0.78 -19.48
CA LYS A 318 -10.41 0.16 -19.30
C LYS A 318 -9.79 0.49 -17.95
N GLU A 319 -9.77 1.75 -17.54
CA GLU A 319 -9.27 2.19 -16.22
C GLU A 319 -9.98 1.45 -15.07
N VAL A 320 -11.31 1.29 -15.15
CA VAL A 320 -12.10 0.52 -14.18
C VAL A 320 -11.70 -0.96 -14.15
N VAL A 321 -11.50 -1.58 -15.32
CA VAL A 321 -11.06 -2.99 -15.43
C VAL A 321 -9.62 -3.19 -14.95
N ASP A 322 -8.67 -2.35 -15.37
CA ASP A 322 -7.26 -2.42 -14.95
C ASP A 322 -7.08 -2.13 -13.46
N THR A 323 -7.88 -1.22 -12.89
CA THR A 323 -7.90 -0.97 -11.44
C THR A 323 -8.36 -2.22 -10.69
N LYS A 324 -9.39 -2.91 -11.19
CA LYS A 324 -9.88 -4.15 -10.58
C LYS A 324 -8.87 -5.29 -10.70
N ILE A 325 -8.23 -5.45 -11.86
CA ILE A 325 -7.19 -6.46 -12.12
C ILE A 325 -6.00 -6.25 -11.17
N ARG A 326 -5.48 -5.02 -11.09
CA ARG A 326 -4.33 -4.67 -10.24
C ARG A 326 -4.60 -4.82 -8.75
N LYS A 327 -5.81 -4.48 -8.30
CA LYS A 327 -6.21 -4.52 -6.88
C LYS A 327 -6.41 -5.93 -6.33
N ASP A 328 -6.92 -6.85 -7.16
CA ASP A 328 -7.25 -8.22 -6.78
C ASP A 328 -6.24 -9.27 -7.29
N HIS A 329 -5.17 -8.81 -7.97
CA HIS A 329 -4.11 -9.62 -8.60
C HIS A 329 -4.59 -10.59 -9.68
N PHE A 330 -5.54 -10.17 -10.51
CA PHE A 330 -5.93 -10.94 -11.70
C PHE A 330 -4.89 -10.84 -12.83
N LYS A 331 -5.00 -11.68 -13.85
CA LYS A 331 -4.08 -11.67 -15.00
C LYS A 331 -4.30 -10.43 -15.86
N GLN A 332 -3.21 -9.76 -16.25
CA GLN A 332 -3.28 -8.55 -17.08
C GLN A 332 -3.85 -8.82 -18.48
N SER A 333 -3.72 -10.05 -19.00
CA SER A 333 -4.38 -10.51 -20.24
C SER A 333 -5.92 -10.56 -20.15
N TRP A 334 -6.51 -10.41 -18.95
CA TRP A 334 -7.96 -10.22 -18.78
C TRP A 334 -8.41 -8.76 -18.99
N SER A 335 -7.48 -7.81 -19.14
CA SER A 335 -7.78 -6.40 -19.43
C SER A 335 -8.45 -6.19 -20.80
N ILE A 336 -9.06 -5.03 -21.02
CA ILE A 336 -9.57 -4.62 -22.34
C ILE A 336 -8.60 -3.64 -23.04
N PRO A 337 -8.59 -3.59 -24.39
CA PRO A 337 -7.85 -2.58 -25.16
C PRO A 337 -8.20 -1.14 -24.78
N SER A 338 -7.27 -0.20 -25.01
CA SER A 338 -7.64 1.22 -25.14
C SER A 338 -8.38 1.45 -26.47
N ALA A 339 -9.08 2.57 -26.59
CA ALA A 339 -9.71 2.98 -27.84
C ALA A 339 -8.67 3.15 -28.97
N SER A 340 -7.51 3.73 -28.64
CA SER A 340 -6.39 3.91 -29.57
C SER A 340 -5.81 2.59 -30.06
N ALA A 341 -5.64 1.60 -29.17
CA ALA A 341 -5.20 0.26 -29.54
C ALA A 341 -6.24 -0.42 -30.43
N TYR A 342 -7.52 -0.41 -30.04
CA TYR A 342 -8.61 -1.02 -30.82
C TYR A 342 -8.69 -0.48 -32.25
N VAL A 343 -8.62 0.84 -32.43
CA VAL A 343 -8.63 1.47 -33.75
C VAL A 343 -7.36 1.15 -34.55
N GLY A 344 -6.20 1.04 -33.89
CA GLY A 344 -4.96 0.57 -34.52
C GLY A 344 -5.09 -0.86 -35.05
N SER A 345 -5.51 -1.80 -34.22
CA SER A 345 -5.70 -3.21 -34.59
C SER A 345 -6.81 -3.38 -35.63
N SER A 346 -7.94 -2.66 -35.53
CA SER A 346 -9.03 -2.70 -36.52
C SER A 346 -8.54 -2.30 -37.91
N LYS A 347 -7.65 -1.30 -38.01
CA LYS A 347 -6.99 -0.94 -39.28
C LYS A 347 -6.05 -2.03 -39.77
N GLU A 348 -5.26 -2.62 -38.89
CA GLU A 348 -4.28 -3.66 -39.25
C GLU A 348 -4.95 -4.98 -39.70
N ILE A 349 -6.02 -5.39 -39.03
CA ILE A 349 -6.88 -6.51 -39.42
C ILE A 349 -7.48 -6.26 -40.81
N LYS A 350 -8.08 -5.08 -41.03
CA LYS A 350 -8.64 -4.70 -42.34
C LYS A 350 -7.57 -4.65 -43.43
N ARG A 351 -6.33 -4.23 -43.11
CA ARG A 351 -5.18 -4.28 -44.02
C ARG A 351 -4.86 -5.73 -44.41
N ILE A 352 -4.58 -6.61 -43.45
CA ILE A 352 -4.18 -8.00 -43.68
C ILE A 352 -5.23 -8.76 -44.52
N MET A 353 -6.51 -8.61 -44.18
CA MET A 353 -7.63 -9.22 -44.90
C MET A 353 -7.83 -8.66 -46.33
N SER A 354 -7.23 -7.51 -46.66
CA SER A 354 -7.25 -6.91 -48.00
C SER A 354 -6.01 -7.21 -48.84
N CYS A 355 -4.92 -7.69 -48.23
CA CYS A 355 -3.67 -7.99 -48.91
C CYS A 355 -3.75 -9.32 -49.68
N ALA A 356 -3.29 -9.33 -50.93
CA ALA A 356 -3.33 -10.50 -51.80
C ALA A 356 -2.18 -11.49 -51.52
N THR A 357 -1.00 -10.98 -51.15
CA THR A 357 0.23 -11.75 -50.97
C THR A 357 0.74 -11.76 -49.53
N ALA A 358 1.53 -12.78 -49.17
CA ALA A 358 2.15 -12.89 -47.86
C ALA A 358 3.08 -11.71 -47.50
N HIS A 359 3.87 -11.22 -48.45
CA HIS A 359 4.78 -10.09 -48.26
C HIS A 359 4.02 -8.78 -47.95
N GLU A 360 2.87 -8.55 -48.60
CA GLU A 360 1.99 -7.42 -48.28
C GLU A 360 1.35 -7.56 -46.89
N ARG A 361 0.87 -8.77 -46.51
CA ARG A 361 0.32 -9.03 -45.17
C ARG A 361 1.34 -8.70 -44.08
N LEU A 362 2.58 -9.13 -44.28
CA LEU A 362 3.71 -8.87 -43.37
C LEU A 362 4.34 -7.48 -43.50
N SER A 363 3.94 -6.65 -44.49
CA SER A 363 4.53 -5.32 -44.76
C SER A 363 6.06 -5.33 -44.98
N ILE A 364 6.55 -6.36 -45.68
CA ILE A 364 7.99 -6.58 -45.96
C ILE A 364 8.28 -6.60 -47.46
N SER A 365 9.54 -6.35 -47.82
CA SER A 365 10.04 -6.60 -49.17
C SER A 365 10.31 -8.09 -49.42
N THR A 366 10.32 -8.52 -50.69
CA THR A 366 10.55 -9.91 -51.10
C THR A 366 11.98 -10.41 -50.83
N ASP A 367 12.93 -9.49 -50.73
CA ASP A 367 14.34 -9.71 -50.41
C ASP A 367 14.69 -9.51 -48.92
N ALA A 368 13.68 -9.30 -48.06
CA ALA A 368 13.89 -9.17 -46.62
C ALA A 368 14.48 -10.45 -46.00
N ASP A 369 15.46 -10.26 -45.10
CA ASP A 369 16.11 -11.35 -44.37
C ASP A 369 15.18 -11.97 -43.29
N VAL A 370 15.61 -13.10 -42.73
CA VAL A 370 14.81 -13.87 -41.76
C VAL A 370 14.58 -13.11 -40.44
N ALA A 371 15.53 -12.31 -39.97
CA ALA A 371 15.35 -11.54 -38.74
C ALA A 371 14.39 -10.35 -38.96
N THR A 372 14.48 -9.67 -40.10
CA THR A 372 13.49 -8.65 -40.51
C THR A 372 12.09 -9.26 -40.65
N LYS A 373 11.97 -10.44 -41.28
CA LYS A 373 10.71 -11.18 -41.41
C LYS A 373 10.09 -11.52 -40.05
N ILE A 374 10.86 -12.13 -39.15
CA ILE A 374 10.41 -12.45 -37.78
C ILE A 374 9.99 -11.17 -37.04
N THR A 375 10.81 -10.12 -37.09
CA THR A 375 10.51 -8.84 -36.43
C THR A 375 9.21 -8.21 -36.94
N ALA A 376 8.96 -8.26 -38.25
CA ALA A 376 7.70 -7.80 -38.84
C ALA A 376 6.49 -8.63 -38.36
N PHE A 377 6.59 -9.96 -38.36
CA PHE A 377 5.54 -10.85 -37.85
C PHE A 377 5.22 -10.56 -36.37
N ARG A 378 6.24 -10.51 -35.50
CA ARG A 378 6.10 -10.13 -34.08
C ARG A 378 5.43 -8.76 -33.91
N SER A 379 5.87 -7.77 -34.69
CA SER A 379 5.35 -6.41 -34.66
C SER A 379 3.88 -6.32 -35.09
N ILE A 380 3.43 -7.18 -36.00
CA ILE A 380 2.04 -7.23 -36.47
C ILE A 380 1.18 -7.99 -35.46
N VAL A 381 1.58 -9.20 -35.03
CA VAL A 381 0.83 -9.97 -34.02
C VAL A 381 0.69 -9.18 -32.72
N SER A 382 1.74 -8.48 -32.26
CA SER A 382 1.67 -7.61 -31.08
C SER A 382 0.74 -6.41 -31.24
N ARG A 383 0.54 -5.89 -32.46
CA ARG A 383 -0.52 -4.91 -32.75
C ARG A 383 -1.92 -5.50 -32.81
N MET A 384 -2.09 -6.83 -32.94
CA MET A 384 -3.41 -7.47 -33.09
C MET A 384 -3.88 -8.20 -31.82
N HIS A 385 -2.98 -8.87 -31.09
CA HIS A 385 -3.36 -9.81 -30.03
C HIS A 385 -4.20 -9.23 -28.88
N PRO A 386 -3.92 -8.01 -28.36
CA PRO A 386 -4.77 -7.40 -27.35
C PRO A 386 -6.26 -7.28 -27.75
N VAL A 387 -6.55 -7.27 -29.06
CA VAL A 387 -7.87 -6.99 -29.64
C VAL A 387 -8.60 -8.24 -30.15
N PHE A 388 -7.94 -9.39 -30.33
CA PHE A 388 -8.62 -10.62 -30.81
C PHE A 388 -9.83 -11.01 -29.95
N ALA A 389 -9.77 -10.78 -28.64
CA ALA A 389 -10.83 -11.14 -27.71
C ALA A 389 -12.16 -10.35 -27.88
N PHE A 390 -12.24 -9.37 -28.78
CA PHE A 390 -13.47 -8.61 -29.07
C PHE A 390 -13.94 -8.68 -30.54
N ARG A 391 -13.29 -9.50 -31.39
CA ARG A 391 -13.53 -9.52 -32.83
C ARG A 391 -13.48 -10.93 -33.43
N GLN A 392 -14.47 -11.29 -34.25
CA GLN A 392 -14.51 -12.58 -34.94
C GLN A 392 -13.58 -12.62 -36.17
N ASP A 393 -13.58 -11.56 -37.00
CA ASP A 393 -12.74 -11.44 -38.21
C ASP A 393 -11.23 -11.43 -37.89
N ALA A 394 -10.88 -11.05 -36.66
CA ALA A 394 -9.51 -10.90 -36.24
C ALA A 394 -8.78 -12.25 -36.06
N HIS A 395 -9.46 -13.32 -35.62
CA HIS A 395 -8.89 -14.67 -35.60
C HIS A 395 -8.61 -15.17 -37.03
N GLU A 396 -9.48 -14.82 -38.00
CA GLU A 396 -9.23 -15.15 -39.41
C GLU A 396 -8.01 -14.40 -39.95
N ALA A 397 -7.87 -13.11 -39.62
CA ALA A 397 -6.69 -12.32 -39.97
C ALA A 397 -5.39 -12.86 -39.34
N LEU A 398 -5.44 -13.39 -38.10
CA LEU A 398 -4.30 -14.08 -37.49
C LEU A 398 -3.93 -15.34 -38.27
N ASN A 399 -4.91 -16.17 -38.65
CA ASN A 399 -4.65 -17.37 -39.45
C ASN A 399 -4.02 -17.01 -40.80
N GLN A 400 -4.54 -15.99 -41.50
CA GLN A 400 -3.96 -15.51 -42.77
C GLN A 400 -2.56 -14.91 -42.61
N LEU A 401 -2.24 -14.34 -41.45
CA LEU A 401 -0.91 -13.83 -41.11
C LEU A 401 0.07 -14.97 -40.77
N CYS A 402 -0.38 -16.02 -40.08
CA CYS A 402 0.40 -17.23 -39.83
C CYS A 402 0.78 -17.92 -41.15
N THR A 403 -0.19 -18.16 -42.03
CA THR A 403 0.09 -18.75 -43.35
C THR A 403 0.99 -17.85 -44.20
N ALA A 404 0.87 -16.52 -44.09
CA ALA A 404 1.82 -15.59 -44.71
C ALA A 404 3.24 -15.70 -44.13
N ALA A 405 3.38 -15.94 -42.83
CA ALA A 405 4.67 -16.15 -42.17
C ALA A 405 5.33 -17.46 -42.64
N GLU A 406 4.55 -18.55 -42.70
CA GLU A 406 4.94 -19.84 -43.27
C GLU A 406 5.41 -19.65 -44.74
N GLU A 407 4.61 -18.96 -45.59
CA GLU A 407 4.92 -18.70 -47.01
C GLU A 407 6.22 -17.92 -47.26
N VAL A 408 6.63 -17.00 -46.37
CA VAL A 408 7.89 -16.24 -46.54
C VAL A 408 9.12 -16.87 -45.88
N GLY A 409 8.95 -18.05 -45.25
CA GLY A 409 10.03 -18.80 -44.60
C GLY A 409 10.33 -18.39 -43.16
N ILE A 410 9.33 -17.92 -42.40
CA ILE A 410 9.41 -17.89 -40.93
C ILE A 410 9.13 -19.32 -40.44
N SER A 411 9.84 -19.78 -39.41
CA SER A 411 9.75 -21.16 -38.93
C SER A 411 8.43 -21.46 -38.21
N ASP A 412 7.91 -22.67 -38.38
CA ASP A 412 6.69 -23.19 -37.78
C ASP A 412 6.63 -22.97 -36.26
N ILE A 413 7.78 -23.02 -35.56
CA ILE A 413 7.91 -22.74 -34.13
C ILE A 413 7.53 -21.28 -33.83
N GLU A 414 8.08 -20.31 -34.56
CA GLU A 414 7.76 -18.89 -34.38
C GLU A 414 6.32 -18.58 -34.78
N VAL A 415 5.79 -19.25 -35.81
CA VAL A 415 4.40 -19.06 -36.26
C VAL A 415 3.38 -19.67 -35.31
N SER A 416 3.67 -20.85 -34.74
CA SER A 416 2.84 -21.49 -33.71
C SER A 416 2.88 -20.67 -32.43
N PHE A 417 4.07 -20.21 -32.02
CA PHE A 417 4.23 -19.28 -30.91
C PHE A 417 3.39 -18.01 -31.10
N GLY A 418 3.47 -17.35 -32.26
CA GLY A 418 2.66 -16.16 -32.56
C GLY A 418 1.15 -16.43 -32.68
N ARG A 419 0.72 -17.70 -32.74
CA ARG A 419 -0.69 -18.13 -32.71
C ARG A 419 -1.20 -18.37 -31.29
N GLU A 420 -0.32 -18.76 -30.37
CA GLU A 420 -0.63 -19.09 -28.96
C GLU A 420 -0.25 -17.98 -27.96
N TRP A 421 0.58 -17.02 -28.38
CA TRP A 421 1.09 -15.91 -27.56
C TRP A 421 -0.03 -15.05 -26.95
N ASP A 422 -0.21 -15.13 -25.63
CA ASP A 422 -1.37 -14.57 -24.92
C ASP A 422 -1.42 -13.03 -24.83
N GLY A 423 -0.37 -12.34 -25.28
CA GLY A 423 -0.19 -10.89 -25.15
C GLY A 423 0.73 -10.45 -24.00
N GLY A 424 1.41 -11.38 -23.30
CA GLY A 424 2.58 -11.07 -22.46
C GLY A 424 3.80 -10.60 -23.26
N SER A 425 5.00 -10.49 -22.68
CA SER A 425 6.21 -10.27 -23.49
C SER A 425 6.48 -11.50 -24.38
N TRP A 426 6.90 -11.27 -25.62
CA TRP A 426 7.27 -12.32 -26.59
C TRP A 426 8.54 -13.06 -26.15
N GLU A 427 9.40 -12.36 -25.42
CA GLU A 427 10.65 -12.83 -24.82
C GLU A 427 10.38 -13.66 -23.56
N ASP A 428 9.34 -13.33 -22.78
CA ASP A 428 8.92 -14.04 -21.57
C ASP A 428 8.34 -15.44 -21.88
N THR A 429 7.51 -15.56 -22.92
CA THR A 429 6.68 -16.76 -23.14
C THR A 429 7.40 -17.91 -23.84
N ARG A 430 8.52 -17.67 -24.54
CA ARG A 430 9.40 -18.70 -25.17
C ARG A 430 10.16 -19.58 -24.15
N GLN A 431 9.61 -19.86 -22.97
CA GLN A 431 10.41 -20.30 -21.81
C GLN A 431 10.81 -21.78 -21.81
N ASP A 432 10.07 -22.64 -22.54
CA ASP A 432 10.22 -24.10 -22.45
C ASP A 432 10.71 -24.80 -23.73
N GLU A 433 10.75 -24.14 -24.90
CA GLU A 433 11.13 -24.79 -26.18
C GLU A 433 12.56 -24.47 -26.68
N ASP A 434 13.07 -23.24 -26.50
CA ASP A 434 14.47 -22.90 -26.80
C ASP A 434 15.41 -23.23 -25.62
N VAL A 435 15.35 -24.46 -25.11
CA VAL A 435 16.30 -24.92 -24.09
C VAL A 435 17.64 -25.20 -24.78
N VAL A 436 18.58 -24.26 -24.67
CA VAL A 436 19.98 -24.45 -25.03
C VAL A 436 20.48 -25.72 -24.33
N PRO A 437 21.09 -26.71 -25.03
CA PRO A 437 21.59 -27.92 -24.38
C PRO A 437 22.62 -27.58 -23.31
N GLU A 438 22.53 -28.24 -22.15
CA GLU A 438 23.36 -27.94 -20.98
C GLU A 438 24.86 -27.94 -21.36
N PRO A 439 25.61 -26.85 -21.12
CA PRO A 439 26.95 -26.68 -21.66
C PRO A 439 27.93 -27.71 -21.10
N PRO A 440 28.80 -28.30 -21.94
CA PRO A 440 29.91 -29.15 -21.52
C PRO A 440 30.74 -28.52 -20.39
N SER A 441 31.32 -29.36 -19.53
CA SER A 441 32.10 -28.91 -18.36
C SER A 441 33.26 -27.97 -18.70
N ALA A 442 33.86 -28.10 -19.89
CA ALA A 442 34.88 -27.18 -20.39
C ALA A 442 34.33 -25.76 -20.66
N ILE A 443 33.12 -25.64 -21.23
CA ILE A 443 32.44 -24.35 -21.48
C ILE A 443 31.97 -23.75 -20.14
N LYS A 444 31.45 -24.56 -19.22
CA LYS A 444 31.13 -24.11 -17.85
C LYS A 444 32.35 -23.57 -17.09
N LYS A 445 33.55 -24.11 -17.35
CA LYS A 445 34.79 -23.53 -16.81
C LYS A 445 35.07 -22.16 -17.44
N LEU A 446 34.96 -22.02 -18.76
CA LEU A 446 35.14 -20.73 -19.45
C LEU A 446 34.14 -19.66 -18.96
N TYR A 447 32.89 -20.05 -18.65
CA TYR A 447 31.94 -19.14 -17.98
C TYR A 447 32.38 -18.76 -16.56
N SER A 448 32.99 -19.67 -15.80
CA SER A 448 33.56 -19.34 -14.48
C SER A 448 34.76 -18.39 -14.61
N ASP A 449 35.61 -18.60 -15.62
CA ASP A 449 36.78 -17.76 -15.92
C ASP A 449 36.35 -16.35 -16.40
N ALA A 450 35.21 -16.20 -17.07
CA ALA A 450 34.64 -14.91 -17.51
C ALA A 450 33.99 -14.08 -16.39
N LYS A 451 33.76 -14.64 -15.20
CA LYS A 451 32.92 -14.02 -14.16
C LYS A 451 33.35 -12.61 -13.76
N GLU A 452 34.62 -12.40 -13.43
CA GLU A 452 35.12 -11.09 -12.98
C GLU A 452 35.06 -10.04 -14.10
N SER A 453 35.19 -10.47 -15.36
CA SER A 453 34.95 -9.62 -16.54
C SER A 453 33.49 -9.22 -16.65
N MET A 454 32.54 -10.16 -16.48
CA MET A 454 31.10 -9.83 -16.52
C MET A 454 30.66 -8.91 -15.38
N ILE A 455 31.23 -9.08 -14.17
CA ILE A 455 31.03 -8.16 -13.05
C ILE A 455 31.58 -6.77 -13.41
N SER A 456 32.78 -6.70 -14.00
CA SER A 456 33.38 -5.42 -14.43
C SER A 456 32.56 -4.74 -15.52
N LEU A 457 32.06 -5.49 -16.50
CA LEU A 457 31.20 -5.01 -17.60
C LEU A 457 29.85 -4.46 -17.11
N SER A 458 29.37 -4.94 -15.95
CA SER A 458 28.17 -4.42 -15.30
C SER A 458 28.39 -3.08 -14.57
N GLY A 459 29.66 -2.70 -14.35
CA GLY A 459 30.07 -1.40 -13.81
C GLY A 459 30.52 -0.39 -14.88
N ASP A 460 31.21 -0.87 -15.93
CA ASP A 460 31.52 -0.08 -17.14
C ASP A 460 31.25 -0.90 -18.42
N PRO A 461 30.06 -0.76 -19.03
CA PRO A 461 29.72 -1.45 -20.29
C PRO A 461 30.36 -0.82 -21.54
N GLY A 462 31.30 0.11 -21.37
CA GLY A 462 32.17 0.67 -22.39
C GLY A 462 33.64 0.23 -22.29
N ASP A 463 34.03 -0.56 -21.27
CA ASP A 463 35.42 -0.99 -21.09
C ASP A 463 35.83 -1.99 -22.19
N GLY A 464 36.53 -1.46 -23.20
CA GLY A 464 37.05 -2.23 -24.34
C GLY A 464 38.06 -3.32 -23.95
N ALA A 465 38.76 -3.21 -22.82
CA ALA A 465 39.66 -4.27 -22.34
C ALA A 465 38.84 -5.43 -21.74
N VAL A 466 37.81 -5.13 -20.96
CA VAL A 466 36.87 -6.15 -20.45
C VAL A 466 36.12 -6.84 -21.59
N ILE A 467 35.61 -6.08 -22.56
CA ILE A 467 34.97 -6.61 -23.78
C ILE A 467 35.93 -7.57 -24.51
N SER A 468 37.18 -7.17 -24.71
CA SER A 468 38.19 -8.01 -25.38
C SER A 468 38.41 -9.36 -24.69
N VAL A 469 38.37 -9.41 -23.35
CA VAL A 469 38.51 -10.67 -22.58
C VAL A 469 37.30 -11.57 -22.78
N VAL A 470 36.07 -11.03 -22.78
CA VAL A 470 34.86 -11.84 -23.03
C VAL A 470 34.81 -12.33 -24.49
N GLU A 471 35.31 -11.54 -25.44
CA GLU A 471 35.48 -11.96 -26.84
C GLU A 471 36.55 -13.06 -27.01
N GLU A 472 37.69 -12.98 -26.32
CA GLU A 472 38.68 -14.07 -26.32
C GLU A 472 38.10 -15.37 -25.73
N ILE A 473 37.27 -15.26 -24.69
CA ILE A 473 36.56 -16.41 -24.11
C ILE A 473 35.53 -16.99 -25.10
N ASN A 474 34.81 -16.15 -25.85
CA ASN A 474 33.94 -16.60 -26.95
C ASN A 474 34.74 -17.33 -28.06
N GLU A 475 35.95 -16.87 -28.41
CA GLU A 475 36.82 -17.58 -29.35
C GLU A 475 37.32 -18.92 -28.81
N GLN A 476 37.45 -19.09 -27.49
CA GLN A 476 37.72 -20.39 -26.86
C GLN A 476 36.48 -21.30 -26.89
N ILE A 477 35.28 -20.75 -26.64
CA ILE A 477 34.00 -21.48 -26.74
C ILE A 477 33.76 -21.98 -28.17
N LYS A 478 33.96 -21.14 -29.19
CA LYS A 478 33.86 -21.52 -30.61
C LYS A 478 34.78 -22.70 -30.96
N LYS A 479 36.05 -22.65 -30.53
CA LYS A 479 37.03 -23.73 -30.75
C LYS A 479 36.57 -25.06 -30.14
N LEU A 480 36.03 -25.04 -28.92
CA LEU A 480 35.48 -26.24 -28.26
C LEU A 480 34.15 -26.73 -28.87
N SER A 481 33.39 -25.85 -29.53
CA SER A 481 32.08 -26.18 -30.10
C SER A 481 32.20 -26.88 -31.46
N ASN A 482 33.16 -26.46 -32.29
CA ASN A 482 33.34 -26.93 -33.66
C ASN A 482 33.65 -28.44 -33.78
N ASP A 483 34.17 -29.06 -32.72
CA ASP A 483 34.52 -30.50 -32.70
C ASP A 483 33.30 -31.42 -32.52
N ALA A 484 32.12 -30.89 -32.13
CA ALA A 484 30.99 -31.70 -31.67
C ALA A 484 29.95 -32.00 -32.77
N SER A 485 29.49 -30.98 -33.49
CA SER A 485 28.53 -31.09 -34.60
C SER A 485 28.42 -29.76 -35.36
N GLY A 486 28.07 -29.81 -36.65
CA GLY A 486 28.04 -28.64 -37.55
C GLY A 486 26.93 -27.61 -37.31
N SER A 487 26.33 -27.58 -36.12
CA SER A 487 25.49 -26.47 -35.65
C SER A 487 26.36 -25.25 -35.34
N GLY A 488 25.78 -24.04 -35.41
CA GLY A 488 26.47 -22.81 -35.02
C GLY A 488 26.87 -22.76 -33.54
N PRO A 489 27.63 -21.74 -33.10
CA PRO A 489 28.16 -21.64 -31.74
C PRO A 489 27.07 -21.26 -30.72
N ILE A 490 26.29 -22.26 -30.32
CA ILE A 490 25.11 -22.21 -29.45
C ILE A 490 25.41 -21.61 -28.05
N TRP A 491 26.64 -21.74 -27.56
CA TRP A 491 27.04 -21.35 -26.20
C TRP A 491 27.82 -20.03 -26.11
N ASN A 492 27.79 -19.18 -27.15
CA ASN A 492 28.48 -17.88 -27.09
C ASN A 492 27.76 -16.89 -26.14
N ILE A 493 28.55 -16.13 -25.38
CA ILE A 493 28.10 -14.98 -24.60
C ILE A 493 27.81 -13.83 -25.58
N ASN A 494 26.57 -13.33 -25.64
CA ASN A 494 26.24 -12.19 -26.50
C ASN A 494 26.72 -10.86 -25.87
N VAL A 495 27.99 -10.51 -26.12
CA VAL A 495 28.66 -9.34 -25.51
C VAL A 495 27.95 -8.03 -25.85
N GLU A 496 27.49 -7.86 -27.10
CA GLU A 496 26.76 -6.66 -27.55
C GLU A 496 25.46 -6.46 -26.76
N TRP A 497 24.69 -7.54 -26.58
CA TRP A 497 23.45 -7.53 -25.79
C TRP A 497 23.70 -7.20 -24.31
N TRP A 498 24.75 -7.78 -23.71
CA TRP A 498 25.13 -7.46 -22.34
C TRP A 498 25.55 -6.00 -22.18
N CYS A 499 26.43 -5.51 -23.07
CA CYS A 499 26.86 -4.11 -23.07
C CYS A 499 25.66 -3.16 -23.22
N GLN A 500 24.69 -3.46 -24.09
CA GLN A 500 23.51 -2.61 -24.22
C GLN A 500 22.60 -2.69 -23.00
N THR A 501 22.34 -3.88 -22.46
CA THR A 501 21.48 -4.08 -21.29
C THR A 501 22.05 -3.38 -20.04
N PHE A 502 23.38 -3.40 -19.86
CA PHE A 502 24.06 -2.67 -18.80
C PHE A 502 24.12 -1.15 -19.07
N ARG A 503 24.23 -0.67 -20.33
CA ARG A 503 24.09 0.76 -20.66
C ARG A 503 22.69 1.28 -20.32
N ASP A 504 21.64 0.60 -20.77
CA ASP A 504 20.24 0.90 -20.43
C ASP A 504 20.07 0.98 -18.89
N MET A 505 20.64 0.03 -18.15
CA MET A 505 20.54 -0.03 -16.69
C MET A 505 21.29 1.12 -16.01
N ALA A 506 22.49 1.46 -16.48
CA ALA A 506 23.27 2.59 -15.96
C ALA A 506 22.58 3.95 -16.22
N GLU A 507 21.90 4.11 -17.35
CA GLU A 507 21.04 5.28 -17.61
C GLU A 507 19.89 5.37 -16.60
N GLN A 508 19.21 4.24 -16.31
CA GLN A 508 18.15 4.25 -15.30
C GLN A 508 18.69 4.44 -13.87
N GLU A 509 19.87 3.91 -13.52
CA GLU A 509 20.53 4.22 -12.24
C GLU A 509 20.84 5.73 -12.14
N ALA A 510 21.27 6.37 -13.22
CA ALA A 510 21.49 7.82 -13.25
C ALA A 510 20.18 8.60 -13.09
N ILE A 511 19.04 8.11 -13.60
CA ILE A 511 17.72 8.69 -13.31
C ILE A 511 17.36 8.49 -11.83
N LEU A 512 17.51 7.30 -11.25
CA LEU A 512 17.19 7.06 -9.82
C LEU A 512 18.10 7.80 -8.83
N ARG A 513 19.30 8.20 -9.23
CA ARG A 513 20.14 9.15 -8.46
C ARG A 513 19.58 10.59 -8.50
N ASN A 514 18.81 10.93 -9.52
CA ASN A 514 18.18 12.25 -9.71
C ASN A 514 16.71 12.32 -9.27
N ASP A 515 15.97 11.22 -9.25
CA ASP A 515 14.71 11.09 -8.50
C ASP A 515 14.56 9.63 -8.05
N ILE A 516 14.76 9.37 -6.76
CA ILE A 516 14.69 8.01 -6.22
C ILE A 516 13.28 7.43 -6.30
N GLU A 517 12.24 8.27 -6.45
CA GLU A 517 10.84 7.87 -6.59
C GLU A 517 10.39 7.68 -8.05
N ASP A 518 11.25 7.91 -9.06
CA ASP A 518 10.87 7.75 -10.47
C ASP A 518 10.41 6.32 -10.76
N ARG A 519 9.10 6.18 -11.03
CA ARG A 519 8.47 4.90 -11.30
C ARG A 519 8.93 4.29 -12.62
N GLY A 520 9.15 5.10 -13.65
CA GLY A 520 9.55 4.61 -14.97
C GLY A 520 10.93 3.96 -14.93
N ALA A 521 11.90 4.62 -14.28
CA ALA A 521 13.23 4.07 -14.09
C ALA A 521 13.24 2.82 -13.19
N ARG A 522 12.42 2.79 -12.13
CA ARG A 522 12.24 1.58 -11.30
C ARG A 522 11.67 0.40 -12.11
N GLU A 523 10.55 0.60 -12.81
CA GLU A 523 9.90 -0.42 -13.64
C GLU A 523 10.81 -0.89 -14.79
N LYS A 524 11.61 0.01 -15.39
CA LYS A 524 12.59 -0.31 -16.43
C LYS A 524 13.79 -1.08 -15.88
N ILE A 525 14.33 -0.77 -14.70
CA ILE A 525 15.38 -1.58 -14.05
C ILE A 525 14.85 -2.98 -13.69
N GLU A 526 13.64 -3.09 -13.14
CA GLU A 526 13.03 -4.39 -12.84
C GLU A 526 12.83 -5.24 -14.10
N SER A 527 12.39 -4.63 -15.21
CA SER A 527 12.33 -5.28 -16.52
C SER A 527 13.70 -5.71 -17.04
N LEU A 528 14.73 -4.87 -16.96
CA LEU A 528 16.10 -5.20 -17.41
C LEU A 528 16.71 -6.34 -16.57
N ILE A 529 16.49 -6.34 -15.26
CA ILE A 529 16.92 -7.42 -14.35
C ILE A 529 16.20 -8.73 -14.68
N LYS A 530 14.88 -8.70 -14.90
CA LYS A 530 14.12 -9.88 -15.33
C LYS A 530 14.63 -10.43 -16.67
N ASN A 531 14.98 -9.55 -17.61
CA ASN A 531 15.57 -9.95 -18.89
C ASN A 531 16.94 -10.61 -18.70
N ILE A 532 17.79 -10.09 -17.79
CA ILE A 532 19.06 -10.70 -17.39
C ILE A 532 18.84 -12.10 -16.81
N ASP A 533 17.99 -12.25 -15.79
CA ASP A 533 17.75 -13.55 -15.15
C ASP A 533 17.16 -14.58 -16.14
N THR A 534 16.30 -14.13 -17.05
CA THR A 534 15.73 -14.98 -18.12
C THR A 534 16.78 -15.41 -19.14
N TYR A 535 17.69 -14.50 -19.53
CA TYR A 535 18.81 -14.81 -20.42
C TYR A 535 19.81 -15.77 -19.77
N LEU A 536 20.19 -15.52 -18.51
CA LEU A 536 21.07 -16.40 -17.74
C LEU A 536 20.49 -17.82 -17.63
N LYS A 537 19.19 -17.93 -17.32
CA LYS A 537 18.46 -19.20 -17.25
C LYS A 537 18.44 -19.93 -18.61
N ARG A 538 18.11 -19.25 -19.71
CA ARG A 538 18.07 -19.86 -21.05
C ARG A 538 19.45 -20.32 -21.54
N SER A 539 20.48 -19.51 -21.37
CA SER A 539 21.83 -19.79 -21.89
C SER A 539 22.70 -20.65 -20.96
N HIS A 540 22.13 -21.15 -19.84
CA HIS A 540 22.85 -21.90 -18.79
C HIS A 540 24.11 -21.18 -18.27
N LEU A 541 24.05 -19.86 -18.18
CA LEU A 541 25.13 -19.01 -17.66
C LEU A 541 25.10 -19.00 -16.11
N PRO A 542 26.22 -18.63 -15.45
CA PRO A 542 26.28 -18.57 -14.00
C PRO A 542 25.27 -17.57 -13.42
N SER A 543 24.44 -18.01 -12.48
CA SER A 543 23.39 -17.16 -11.89
C SER A 543 23.93 -16.04 -11.00
N ASP A 544 25.20 -16.09 -10.62
CA ASP A 544 25.91 -15.02 -9.91
C ASP A 544 26.46 -13.91 -10.83
N TRP A 545 26.15 -13.97 -12.14
CA TRP A 545 26.22 -12.83 -13.06
C TRP A 545 24.97 -11.94 -12.99
N SER A 546 23.92 -12.35 -12.27
CA SER A 546 22.73 -11.52 -12.06
C SER A 546 23.07 -10.28 -11.22
N TYR A 547 22.47 -9.14 -11.59
CA TYR A 547 22.58 -7.89 -10.79
C TYR A 547 21.97 -8.05 -9.38
N GLY A 548 21.13 -9.07 -9.18
CA GLY A 548 20.22 -9.23 -8.05
C GLY A 548 18.89 -8.52 -8.33
N SER A 549 18.06 -8.31 -7.31
CA SER A 549 16.75 -7.64 -7.49
C SER A 549 16.86 -6.13 -7.66
N ALA A 550 15.89 -5.51 -8.35
CA ALA A 550 15.78 -4.04 -8.42
C ALA A 550 15.73 -3.40 -7.01
N GLU A 551 15.04 -4.06 -6.08
CA GLU A 551 15.02 -3.71 -4.65
C GLU A 551 16.41 -3.63 -3.99
N LYS A 552 17.38 -4.46 -4.42
CA LYS A 552 18.78 -4.37 -3.93
C LYS A 552 19.49 -3.12 -4.46
N VAL A 553 19.19 -2.70 -5.69
CA VAL A 553 19.70 -1.46 -6.29
C VAL A 553 19.08 -0.24 -5.60
N ILE A 554 17.76 -0.24 -5.42
CA ILE A 554 17.04 0.83 -4.71
C ILE A 554 17.56 0.97 -3.27
N ARG A 555 17.76 -0.14 -2.55
CA ARG A 555 18.32 -0.13 -1.18
C ARG A 555 19.76 0.38 -1.09
N LYS A 556 20.58 0.22 -2.15
CA LYS A 556 21.92 0.83 -2.23
C LYS A 556 21.80 2.35 -2.24
N PHE A 557 20.93 2.92 -3.08
CA PHE A 557 20.69 4.37 -3.09
C PHE A 557 20.02 4.89 -1.82
N GLN A 558 19.09 4.14 -1.22
CA GLN A 558 18.51 4.48 0.08
C GLN A 558 19.57 4.48 1.18
N GLY A 559 20.47 3.50 1.22
CA GLY A 559 21.58 3.46 2.17
C GLY A 559 22.60 4.59 1.97
N GLU A 560 22.91 4.93 0.71
CA GLU A 560 23.72 6.12 0.37
C GLU A 560 23.04 7.42 0.86
N LEU A 561 21.72 7.54 0.73
CA LEU A 561 20.92 8.70 1.16
C LEU A 561 20.76 8.78 2.70
N ASP A 562 20.47 7.67 3.36
CA ASP A 562 20.25 7.60 4.81
C ASP A 562 21.55 7.83 5.59
N GLY A 563 22.69 7.32 5.10
CA GLY A 563 24.00 7.67 5.66
C GLY A 563 24.34 9.16 5.54
N GLN A 564 23.81 9.85 4.52
CA GLN A 564 23.94 11.31 4.42
C GLN A 564 22.96 12.05 5.35
N LYS A 565 21.78 11.49 5.67
CA LYS A 565 20.87 12.01 6.71
C LYS A 565 21.52 11.97 8.09
N GLU A 566 22.13 10.85 8.47
CA GLU A 566 22.83 10.74 9.77
C GLU A 566 23.92 11.80 9.93
N ILE A 567 24.71 12.05 8.86
CA ILE A 567 25.72 13.12 8.83
C ILE A 567 25.07 14.51 9.00
N LEU A 568 23.95 14.77 8.33
CA LEU A 568 23.24 16.05 8.46
C LEU A 568 22.63 16.25 9.85
N GLU A 569 21.98 15.24 10.43
CA GLU A 569 21.38 15.36 11.75
C GLU A 569 22.43 15.63 12.83
N ALA A 570 23.61 15.00 12.73
CA ALA A 570 24.76 15.34 13.57
C ALA A 570 25.21 16.81 13.39
N VAL A 571 25.35 17.28 12.14
CA VAL A 571 25.68 18.69 11.82
C VAL A 571 24.64 19.67 12.40
N VAL A 572 23.34 19.35 12.30
CA VAL A 572 22.24 20.16 12.85
C VAL A 572 22.27 20.21 14.38
N MET A 573 22.61 19.10 15.04
CA MET A 573 22.70 19.03 16.50
C MET A 573 23.92 19.81 17.05
N ASP A 574 25.08 19.70 16.40
CA ASP A 574 26.26 20.53 16.69
C ASP A 574 25.92 22.03 16.62
N MET A 575 25.26 22.46 15.54
CA MET A 575 24.91 23.87 15.35
C MET A 575 23.92 24.37 16.40
N LYS A 576 22.92 23.57 16.78
CA LYS A 576 21.99 23.91 17.87
C LYS A 576 22.72 24.12 19.19
N SER A 577 23.64 23.24 19.56
CA SER A 577 24.40 23.35 20.81
C SER A 577 25.19 24.66 20.89
N MET A 578 25.87 25.06 19.81
CA MET A 578 26.59 26.34 19.76
C MET A 578 25.65 27.55 19.83
N PHE A 579 24.47 27.47 19.22
CA PHE A 579 23.47 28.54 19.27
C PHE A 579 22.87 28.72 20.68
N ASP A 580 22.61 27.62 21.40
CA ASP A 580 22.11 27.65 22.78
C ASP A 580 23.16 28.23 23.75
N ASP A 581 24.44 27.90 23.55
CA ASP A 581 25.57 28.48 24.27
C ASP A 581 25.71 29.99 24.04
N ILE A 582 25.74 30.45 22.78
CA ILE A 582 25.85 31.88 22.43
C ILE A 582 24.64 32.65 22.96
N THR A 583 23.43 32.06 22.90
CA THR A 583 22.22 32.63 23.50
C THR A 583 22.34 32.74 25.03
N THR A 584 22.88 31.73 25.69
CA THR A 584 23.13 31.73 27.15
C THR A 584 24.15 32.79 27.55
N LEU A 585 25.21 33.00 26.77
CA LEU A 585 26.19 34.06 26.99
C LEU A 585 25.57 35.45 26.82
N GLN A 586 24.76 35.67 25.79
CA GLN A 586 24.05 36.93 25.59
C GLN A 586 23.07 37.22 26.75
N GLN A 587 22.35 36.21 27.25
CA GLN A 587 21.45 36.39 28.38
C GLN A 587 22.21 36.81 29.65
N ARG A 588 23.31 36.11 29.99
CA ARG A 588 24.18 36.48 31.12
C ARG A 588 24.74 37.90 31.01
N LEU A 589 25.09 38.35 29.81
CA LEU A 589 25.56 39.72 29.56
C LEU A 589 24.46 40.78 29.70
N ASN A 590 23.20 40.44 29.37
CA ASN A 590 22.06 41.34 29.60
C ASN A 590 21.69 41.45 31.08
N ASP A 591 21.86 40.37 31.85
CA ASP A 591 21.55 40.31 33.29
C ASP A 591 22.61 41.01 34.18
N GLN A 592 23.78 41.36 33.62
CA GLN A 592 24.85 42.08 34.31
C GLN A 592 24.82 43.59 33.99
N SER A 593 24.88 44.43 35.04
CA SER A 593 24.81 45.89 34.91
C SER A 593 26.05 46.46 34.20
N PRO A 594 25.93 47.13 33.04
CA PRO A 594 27.06 47.48 32.18
C PRO A 594 27.79 48.75 32.67
N ASN A 595 28.64 48.60 33.69
CA ASN A 595 29.39 49.71 34.31
C ASN A 595 30.90 49.73 34.03
N GLU A 596 31.43 48.75 33.28
CA GLU A 596 32.85 48.72 32.90
C GLU A 596 33.02 48.81 31.38
N SER A 597 34.00 49.60 30.92
CA SER A 597 34.24 49.82 29.48
C SER A 597 34.61 48.53 28.74
N GLN A 598 35.26 47.58 29.43
CA GLN A 598 35.64 46.28 28.88
C GLN A 598 34.41 45.43 28.49
N MET A 599 33.30 45.52 29.23
CA MET A 599 32.04 44.85 28.84
C MET A 599 31.45 45.43 27.55
N SER A 600 31.72 46.70 27.21
CA SER A 600 31.13 47.36 26.04
C SER A 600 31.48 46.64 24.73
N ASP A 601 32.74 46.24 24.58
CA ASP A 601 33.22 45.61 23.35
C ASP A 601 32.90 44.10 23.31
N VAL A 602 32.88 43.43 24.47
CA VAL A 602 32.35 42.06 24.61
C VAL A 602 30.86 42.00 24.21
N VAL A 603 30.04 42.93 24.70
CA VAL A 603 28.60 43.01 24.36
C VAL A 603 28.39 43.30 22.87
N LYS A 604 29.23 44.13 22.23
CA LYS A 604 29.20 44.34 20.78
C LYS A 604 29.56 43.06 20.01
N LEU A 605 30.62 42.37 20.43
CA LEU A 605 31.08 41.13 19.79
C LEU A 605 30.01 40.03 19.86
N VAL A 606 29.50 39.73 21.07
CA VAL A 606 28.46 38.72 21.26
C VAL A 606 27.17 39.08 20.52
N ARG A 607 26.73 40.35 20.54
CA ARG A 607 25.55 40.79 19.77
C ARG A 607 25.74 40.67 18.26
N SER A 608 26.95 40.94 17.76
CA SER A 608 27.31 40.74 16.35
C SER A 608 27.24 39.26 15.96
N LYS A 609 27.85 38.38 16.78
CA LYS A 609 27.82 36.93 16.56
C LYS A 609 26.42 36.33 16.73
N TYR A 610 25.59 36.86 17.62
CA TYR A 610 24.18 36.48 17.74
C TYR A 610 23.37 36.82 16.47
N SER A 611 23.67 37.95 15.81
CA SER A 611 23.06 38.28 14.51
C SER A 611 23.48 37.29 13.42
N MET A 612 24.77 36.92 13.38
CA MET A 612 25.30 35.88 12.48
C MET A 612 24.68 34.50 12.76
N VAL A 613 24.47 34.15 14.04
CA VAL A 613 23.74 32.94 14.46
C VAL A 613 22.31 32.92 13.93
N GLY A 614 21.61 34.06 13.89
CA GLY A 614 20.28 34.17 13.27
C GLY A 614 20.28 33.83 11.78
N GLU A 615 21.26 34.34 11.02
CA GLU A 615 21.41 34.01 9.60
C GLU A 615 21.82 32.55 9.37
N LEU A 616 22.74 32.02 10.18
CA LEU A 616 23.21 30.63 10.13
C LEU A 616 22.10 29.64 10.47
N LYS A 617 21.29 29.94 11.49
CA LYS A 617 20.11 29.16 11.84
C LYS A 617 19.13 29.12 10.66
N LYS A 618 18.87 30.27 10.00
CA LYS A 618 18.03 30.28 8.81
C LYS A 618 18.64 29.45 7.66
N LYS A 619 19.94 29.61 7.35
CA LYS A 619 20.62 28.78 6.33
C LYS A 619 20.45 27.27 6.62
N LEU A 620 20.52 26.89 7.89
CA LEU A 620 20.36 25.50 8.34
C LEU A 620 18.92 25.01 8.26
N GLU A 621 17.94 25.85 8.61
CA GLU A 621 16.51 25.55 8.46
C GLU A 621 16.15 25.43 6.97
N ASP A 622 16.57 26.37 6.12
CA ASP A 622 16.41 26.33 4.65
C ASP A 622 17.07 25.05 4.05
N ALA A 623 18.22 24.60 4.55
CA ALA A 623 18.90 23.40 4.08
C ALA A 623 18.27 22.09 4.60
N ASN A 624 17.82 22.07 5.86
CA ASN A 624 17.11 20.93 6.44
C ASN A 624 15.74 20.71 5.79
N ASP A 625 15.02 21.79 5.46
CA ASP A 625 13.76 21.68 4.72
C ASP A 625 13.99 21.28 3.25
N ARG A 626 15.10 21.69 2.60
CA ARG A 626 15.49 21.11 1.30
C ARG A 626 15.69 19.61 1.42
N VAL A 627 16.47 19.14 2.40
CA VAL A 627 16.69 17.70 2.66
C VAL A 627 15.39 16.95 2.92
N ARG A 628 14.50 17.51 3.73
CA ARG A 628 13.21 16.88 4.08
C ARG A 628 12.27 16.73 2.89
N ASN A 629 12.43 17.56 1.87
CA ASN A 629 11.66 17.53 0.63
C ASN A 629 12.46 17.00 -0.59
N SER A 630 13.72 16.60 -0.38
CA SER A 630 14.67 16.16 -1.43
C SER A 630 14.21 14.85 -2.05
N ARG A 631 14.18 14.78 -3.38
CA ARG A 631 13.85 13.55 -4.13
C ARG A 631 15.05 12.99 -4.87
N SER A 632 15.97 13.87 -5.26
CA SER A 632 17.28 13.48 -5.77
C SER A 632 18.28 13.21 -4.64
N VAL A 633 19.35 12.49 -4.97
CA VAL A 633 20.58 12.44 -4.16
C VAL A 633 21.40 13.74 -4.34
N ASN A 634 21.27 14.43 -5.47
CA ASN A 634 22.06 15.62 -5.78
C ASN A 634 21.64 16.86 -4.97
N GLU A 635 20.34 17.18 -4.87
CA GLU A 635 19.81 18.20 -3.96
C GLU A 635 20.19 17.90 -2.50
N PHE A 636 20.21 16.62 -2.14
CA PHE A 636 20.62 16.17 -0.81
C PHE A 636 22.10 16.48 -0.55
N VAL A 637 22.99 16.11 -1.48
CA VAL A 637 24.42 16.40 -1.41
C VAL A 637 24.69 17.91 -1.37
N GLU A 638 23.97 18.72 -2.16
CA GLU A 638 24.06 20.18 -2.09
C GLU A 638 23.64 20.74 -0.72
N ALA A 639 22.54 20.25 -0.16
CA ALA A 639 22.03 20.69 1.14
C ALA A 639 22.93 20.23 2.31
N VAL A 640 23.53 19.03 2.24
CA VAL A 640 24.58 18.59 3.16
C VAL A 640 25.80 19.51 3.03
N GLN A 641 26.24 19.83 1.81
CA GLN A 641 27.41 20.67 1.62
C GLN A 641 27.17 22.11 2.11
N ALA A 642 25.97 22.66 1.90
CA ALA A 642 25.54 23.94 2.45
C ALA A 642 25.54 23.93 3.99
N SER A 643 25.01 22.87 4.61
CA SER A 643 24.95 22.71 6.06
C SER A 643 26.35 22.54 6.69
N GLN A 644 27.24 21.78 6.05
CA GLN A 644 28.64 21.68 6.46
C GLN A 644 29.38 23.03 6.39
N ASN A 645 29.04 23.89 5.42
CA ASN A 645 29.62 25.22 5.32
C ASN A 645 29.05 26.16 6.39
N ALA A 646 27.75 26.11 6.66
CA ALA A 646 27.14 26.81 7.78
C ALA A 646 27.69 26.35 9.15
N LEU A 647 28.02 25.06 9.31
CA LEU A 647 28.70 24.55 10.52
C LEU A 647 30.12 25.11 10.69
N LYS A 648 30.89 25.27 9.60
CA LYS A 648 32.21 25.91 9.64
C LYS A 648 32.10 27.38 10.05
N GLU A 649 31.16 28.11 9.45
CA GLU A 649 30.85 29.50 9.82
C GLU A 649 30.41 29.61 11.29
N ALA A 650 29.59 28.67 11.78
CA ALA A 650 29.12 28.62 13.17
C ALA A 650 30.24 28.30 14.18
N ARG A 651 31.08 27.30 13.89
CA ARG A 651 32.25 26.96 14.74
C ARG A 651 33.25 28.12 14.83
N GLN A 652 33.45 28.87 13.75
CA GLN A 652 34.27 30.09 13.79
C GLN A 652 33.61 31.18 14.66
N ALA A 653 32.30 31.39 14.51
CA ALA A 653 31.54 32.35 15.33
C ALA A 653 31.58 32.01 16.83
N ASP A 654 31.56 30.71 17.17
CA ASP A 654 31.66 30.20 18.54
C ASP A 654 33.06 30.35 19.14
N GLN A 655 34.12 30.02 18.39
CA GLN A 655 35.51 30.25 18.80
C GLN A 655 35.81 31.74 19.07
N GLU A 656 35.25 32.64 18.26
CA GLU A 656 35.34 34.08 18.51
C GLU A 656 34.56 34.53 19.76
N CYS A 657 33.69 33.68 20.34
CA CYS A 657 33.02 33.93 21.62
C CYS A 657 33.78 33.37 22.85
N ASP A 658 34.83 32.56 22.68
CA ASP A 658 35.56 31.98 23.83
C ASP A 658 36.24 33.06 24.70
N ALA A 659 36.76 34.13 24.10
CA ALA A 659 37.29 35.28 24.84
C ALA A 659 36.20 35.98 25.68
N ALA A 660 34.93 35.91 25.27
CA ALA A 660 33.80 36.38 26.07
C ALA A 660 33.41 35.38 27.18
N ARG A 661 33.53 34.06 26.94
CA ARG A 661 33.38 33.02 27.97
C ARG A 661 34.39 33.20 29.10
N GLU A 662 35.67 33.39 28.78
CA GLU A 662 36.74 33.59 29.78
C GLU A 662 36.53 34.87 30.61
N LEU A 663 36.19 35.99 29.96
CA LEU A 663 35.87 37.24 30.68
C LEU A 663 34.66 37.09 31.59
N LEU A 664 33.57 36.46 31.13
CA LEU A 664 32.40 36.18 31.98
C LEU A 664 32.71 35.24 33.15
N ALA A 665 33.59 34.26 32.97
CA ALA A 665 34.02 33.34 34.03
C ALA A 665 34.91 34.01 35.10
N SER A 666 35.51 35.17 34.78
CA SER A 666 36.31 35.96 35.74
C SER A 666 35.47 36.84 36.68
N LEU A 667 34.18 37.04 36.38
CA LEU A 667 33.29 37.91 37.15
C LEU A 667 32.65 37.18 38.36
N PRO A 668 32.47 37.85 39.51
CA PRO A 668 31.90 37.24 40.70
C PRO A 668 30.42 36.88 40.51
N ASP A 669 30.08 35.61 40.75
CA ASP A 669 28.75 35.05 40.49
C ASP A 669 27.65 35.68 41.37
N SER A 670 26.70 36.36 40.73
CA SER A 670 25.56 37.04 41.36
C SER A 670 24.34 36.14 41.58
N SER A 671 24.40 34.85 41.20
CA SER A 671 23.27 33.91 41.18
C SER A 671 22.67 33.56 42.55
N GLN A 672 23.31 33.94 43.67
CA GLN A 672 22.85 33.65 45.03
C GLN A 672 21.44 34.18 45.37
N LYS A 673 20.87 35.08 44.55
CA LYS A 673 19.56 35.72 44.80
C LYS A 673 18.35 34.80 44.62
N SER A 674 18.49 33.64 43.95
CA SER A 674 17.36 32.77 43.56
C SER A 674 17.03 31.65 44.56
N ALA A 675 17.70 31.58 45.71
CA ALA A 675 17.63 30.45 46.65
C ALA A 675 16.34 30.37 47.51
N SER A 676 15.40 31.31 47.39
CA SER A 676 14.26 31.46 48.32
C SER A 676 12.99 30.66 47.98
N ASN A 677 12.91 29.99 46.82
CA ASN A 677 11.71 29.27 46.36
C ASN A 677 11.48 27.89 47.04
N ALA A 678 11.76 27.79 48.33
CA ALA A 678 11.51 26.59 49.14
C ALA A 678 10.05 26.54 49.62
N VAL A 679 9.24 25.67 49.01
CA VAL A 679 7.85 25.42 49.44
C VAL A 679 7.84 24.84 50.86
N GLN A 680 7.26 25.57 51.82
CA GLN A 680 7.04 25.06 53.17
C GLN A 680 5.76 24.23 53.20
N TYR A 681 5.91 22.91 53.34
CA TYR A 681 4.77 21.99 53.38
C TYR A 681 4.09 22.01 54.76
N PRO A 682 2.75 22.07 54.85
CA PRO A 682 2.01 22.04 56.12
C PRO A 682 1.87 20.61 56.69
N TRP A 683 2.78 19.71 56.31
CA TRP A 683 2.76 18.28 56.62
C TRP A 683 4.19 17.76 56.77
N ALA A 684 4.35 16.64 57.47
CA ALA A 684 5.66 16.03 57.66
C ALA A 684 6.27 15.59 56.31
N THR A 685 7.56 15.89 56.13
CA THR A 685 8.38 15.44 54.99
C THR A 685 9.60 14.71 55.52
N MET A 686 10.02 13.65 54.84
CA MET A 686 11.11 12.78 55.32
C MET A 686 12.31 12.84 54.35
N PRO A 687 13.53 13.14 54.83
CA PRO A 687 14.73 13.13 54.00
C PRO A 687 15.10 11.71 53.57
N LEU A 688 15.79 11.60 52.44
CA LEU A 688 16.41 10.38 51.91
C LEU A 688 17.93 10.59 51.83
N SER A 689 18.64 9.71 51.13
CA SER A 689 20.06 9.90 50.83
C SER A 689 20.28 11.01 49.78
N GLY A 690 21.19 11.95 50.10
CA GLY A 690 21.44 13.16 49.31
C GLY A 690 20.36 14.24 49.47
N ASP A 691 20.28 15.18 48.54
CA ASP A 691 19.32 16.31 48.53
C ASP A 691 17.87 15.87 48.17
N LYS A 692 17.47 14.65 48.57
CA LYS A 692 16.20 13.99 48.21
C LYS A 692 15.25 13.97 49.40
N VAL A 693 13.96 14.24 49.18
CA VAL A 693 12.94 14.31 50.24
C VAL A 693 11.62 13.69 49.78
N VAL A 694 11.03 12.80 50.57
CA VAL A 694 9.65 12.32 50.38
C VAL A 694 8.68 13.37 50.92
N ILE A 695 7.80 13.85 50.04
CA ILE A 695 6.83 14.94 50.33
C ILE A 695 5.37 14.49 50.26
N GLY A 696 5.09 13.22 49.96
CA GLY A 696 3.75 12.65 49.99
C GLY A 696 3.67 11.21 49.49
N TYR A 697 2.60 10.49 49.84
CA TYR A 697 2.38 9.08 49.47
C TYR A 697 0.92 8.79 49.09
N LYS A 698 0.69 7.71 48.32
CA LYS A 698 -0.61 7.06 48.14
C LYS A 698 -0.43 5.54 48.05
N ARG A 699 -1.50 4.75 48.26
CA ARG A 699 -1.47 3.33 47.92
C ARG A 699 -1.52 3.13 46.40
N SER A 700 -0.83 2.09 45.92
CA SER A 700 -0.79 1.67 44.52
C SER A 700 -0.54 0.17 44.46
N GLY A 701 -1.56 -0.61 44.06
CA GLY A 701 -1.53 -2.06 44.12
C GLY A 701 -1.27 -2.60 45.53
N LYS A 702 -0.29 -3.50 45.67
CA LYS A 702 0.14 -4.08 46.96
C LYS A 702 1.17 -3.22 47.72
N GLY A 703 1.39 -1.97 47.34
CA GLY A 703 2.38 -1.09 47.96
C GLY A 703 2.02 0.38 47.84
N TYR A 704 3.03 1.23 47.82
CA TYR A 704 2.90 2.69 47.79
C TYR A 704 3.52 3.32 46.55
N GLN A 705 3.02 4.48 46.16
CA GLN A 705 3.66 5.42 45.24
C GLN A 705 3.87 6.74 45.99
N VAL A 706 5.07 7.29 45.89
CA VAL A 706 5.53 8.45 46.68
C VAL A 706 5.95 9.58 45.77
N CYS A 707 5.63 10.81 46.18
CA CYS A 707 6.16 12.02 45.57
C CYS A 707 7.52 12.33 46.21
N VAL A 708 8.56 12.38 45.40
CA VAL A 708 9.93 12.65 45.84
C VAL A 708 10.39 13.96 45.19
N GLN A 709 10.83 14.90 46.01
CA GLN A 709 11.58 16.08 45.58
C GLN A 709 13.06 15.70 45.53
N ASP A 710 13.73 16.08 44.44
CA ASP A 710 15.12 15.74 44.11
C ASP A 710 15.82 17.00 43.58
N LYS A 711 17.12 17.17 43.85
CA LYS A 711 17.86 18.36 43.41
C LYS A 711 18.86 17.99 42.32
N VAL A 712 18.39 18.03 41.07
CA VAL A 712 19.16 17.65 39.88
C VAL A 712 19.71 18.91 39.22
N ASN A 713 21.03 18.99 39.05
CA ASN A 713 21.72 20.13 38.43
C ASN A 713 21.32 21.49 39.06
N GLY A 714 21.18 21.52 40.38
CA GLY A 714 20.74 22.70 41.16
C GLY A 714 19.23 22.96 41.16
N ARG A 715 18.46 22.33 40.27
CA ARG A 715 17.00 22.52 40.10
C ARG A 715 16.20 21.51 40.93
N LEU A 716 15.03 21.91 41.45
CA LEU A 716 14.15 21.04 42.23
C LEU A 716 13.16 20.29 41.32
N VAL A 717 13.45 19.02 41.04
CA VAL A 717 12.60 18.12 40.24
C VAL A 717 11.69 17.31 41.18
N ARG A 718 10.44 17.02 40.77
CA ARG A 718 9.44 16.37 41.63
C ARG A 718 8.70 15.24 40.89
N GLU A 719 8.88 14.01 41.35
CA GLU A 719 8.48 12.81 40.60
C GLU A 719 7.71 11.78 41.45
N LEU A 720 6.77 11.07 40.83
CA LEU A 720 5.93 10.06 41.47
C LEU A 720 6.55 8.65 41.35
N LYS A 721 7.55 8.38 42.19
CA LYS A 721 8.31 7.12 42.22
C LYS A 721 7.54 6.00 42.95
N ALA A 722 7.72 4.74 42.53
CA ALA A 722 7.18 3.60 43.25
C ALA A 722 7.95 3.42 44.57
N GLY A 723 7.26 3.18 45.69
CA GLY A 723 7.89 3.10 47.01
C GLY A 723 8.94 1.98 47.13
N ALA A 724 8.81 0.91 46.33
CA ALA A 724 9.83 -0.14 46.23
C ALA A 724 11.18 0.32 45.65
N ILE A 725 11.24 1.47 44.96
CA ILE A 725 12.48 2.10 44.46
C ILE A 725 13.16 2.93 45.56
N ILE A 726 12.38 3.48 46.49
CA ILE A 726 12.87 4.28 47.62
C ILE A 726 13.25 3.39 48.83
N GLY A 727 12.67 2.19 48.90
CA GLY A 727 12.82 1.24 50.00
C GLY A 727 11.52 1.13 50.79
N ARG A 728 11.04 -0.09 51.04
CA ARG A 728 9.72 -0.30 51.67
C ARG A 728 9.67 0.26 53.09
N GLY A 729 10.57 -0.18 53.97
CA GLY A 729 10.61 0.28 55.37
C GLY A 729 10.66 1.80 55.51
N VAL A 730 11.46 2.48 54.67
CA VAL A 730 11.54 3.95 54.61
C VAL A 730 10.19 4.59 54.22
N VAL A 731 9.48 4.01 53.25
CA VAL A 731 8.15 4.50 52.86
C VAL A 731 7.05 4.12 53.86
N ASP A 732 7.17 2.97 54.52
CA ASP A 732 6.26 2.52 55.58
C ASP A 732 6.41 3.43 56.82
N GLU A 733 7.65 3.75 57.24
CA GLU A 733 8.00 4.75 58.26
C GLU A 733 7.42 6.13 57.93
N TYR A 734 7.50 6.58 56.67
CA TYR A 734 6.84 7.82 56.25
C TYR A 734 5.30 7.74 56.32
N CYS A 735 4.71 6.59 56.01
CA CYS A 735 3.25 6.39 56.13
C CYS A 735 2.77 6.42 57.59
N GLU A 736 3.60 5.98 58.53
CA GLU A 736 3.35 5.97 59.98
C GLU A 736 3.71 7.29 60.67
N THR A 737 4.61 8.09 60.08
CA THR A 737 5.02 9.42 60.58
C THR A 737 3.78 10.33 60.79
N PRO A 738 3.54 10.84 62.01
CA PRO A 738 2.39 11.71 62.29
C PRO A 738 2.37 12.95 61.39
N GLY A 739 1.23 13.19 60.74
CA GLY A 739 1.04 14.33 59.85
C GLY A 739 1.69 14.20 58.47
N SER A 740 2.07 13.00 58.01
CA SER A 740 2.56 12.77 56.64
C SER A 740 1.47 12.92 55.57
N CYS A 741 1.86 13.37 54.36
CA CYS A 741 0.89 13.69 53.31
C CYS A 741 0.40 12.45 52.56
N ASN A 742 -0.76 11.93 52.95
CA ASN A 742 -1.50 10.97 52.14
C ASN A 742 -2.19 11.69 50.97
N MET A 743 -1.54 11.74 49.80
CA MET A 743 -2.00 12.44 48.60
C MET A 743 -3.40 11.99 48.12
N GLN A 744 -3.76 10.73 48.37
CA GLN A 744 -5.10 10.24 48.04
C GLN A 744 -6.17 10.85 48.94
N LYS A 745 -5.94 10.90 50.27
CA LYS A 745 -6.83 11.60 51.21
C LYS A 745 -6.83 13.12 50.96
N SER A 746 -5.66 13.70 50.68
CA SER A 746 -5.47 15.14 50.38
C SER A 746 -6.28 15.59 49.16
N SER A 747 -6.40 14.74 48.12
CA SER A 747 -7.28 15.00 46.98
C SER A 747 -8.75 14.63 47.23
N ALA A 748 -9.04 13.61 48.05
CA ALA A 748 -10.40 13.07 48.24
C ALA A 748 -11.28 13.88 49.20
N GLN A 749 -10.69 14.64 50.14
CA GLN A 749 -11.45 15.58 50.99
C GLN A 749 -12.22 16.65 50.19
N PHE A 750 -11.87 16.85 48.91
CA PHE A 750 -12.54 17.75 47.98
C PHE A 750 -13.52 17.03 47.06
N ASP A 751 -13.81 15.74 47.26
CA ASP A 751 -14.64 15.00 46.29
C ASP A 751 -16.08 15.54 46.20
N ASN A 752 -16.63 15.97 47.34
CA ASN A 752 -17.94 16.60 47.49
C ASN A 752 -17.88 18.13 47.63
N VAL A 753 -16.75 18.77 47.28
CA VAL A 753 -16.54 20.22 47.39
C VAL A 753 -16.46 20.84 46.00
N ASP A 754 -17.30 21.83 45.75
CA ASP A 754 -17.31 22.68 44.55
C ASP A 754 -16.18 23.73 44.62
N LEU A 755 -14.92 23.27 44.51
CA LEU A 755 -13.74 24.12 44.40
C LEU A 755 -13.76 24.90 43.08
N LYS A 756 -13.45 26.20 43.12
CA LYS A 756 -13.51 27.09 41.95
C LYS A 756 -12.15 27.72 41.65
N ALA A 757 -11.94 28.11 40.41
CA ALA A 757 -10.69 28.73 39.94
C ALA A 757 -10.23 29.96 40.76
N ARG A 758 -11.18 30.69 41.38
CA ARG A 758 -10.89 31.84 42.25
C ARG A 758 -10.31 31.47 43.63
N ASP A 759 -10.47 30.21 44.04
CA ASP A 759 -10.06 29.70 45.34
C ASP A 759 -8.57 29.32 45.33
N LEU A 760 -7.98 29.14 44.13
CA LEU A 760 -6.54 28.98 43.91
C LEU A 760 -5.78 30.28 44.23
N VAL A 761 -4.65 30.15 44.92
CA VAL A 761 -3.64 31.20 45.12
C VAL A 761 -2.45 30.96 44.20
N LYS A 762 -1.95 29.71 44.16
CA LYS A 762 -0.79 29.32 43.36
C LYS A 762 -0.77 27.82 43.06
N LEU A 763 -0.37 27.44 41.85
CA LEU A 763 0.17 26.11 41.55
C LEU A 763 1.67 26.11 41.84
N HIS A 764 2.14 25.26 42.76
CA HIS A 764 3.54 25.21 43.20
C HIS A 764 4.40 24.25 42.38
N PHE A 765 3.84 23.14 41.91
CA PHE A 765 4.46 22.21 40.97
C PHE A 765 3.45 21.18 40.47
N VAL A 766 3.82 20.52 39.36
CA VAL A 766 3.20 19.27 38.91
C VAL A 766 4.20 18.14 39.18
N ALA A 767 3.75 17.07 39.82
CA ALA A 767 4.51 15.85 40.04
C ALA A 767 3.95 14.73 39.16
N THR A 768 4.79 14.22 38.27
CA THR A 768 4.39 13.31 37.18
C THR A 768 4.97 11.92 37.41
N GLN A 769 4.35 10.88 36.86
CA GLN A 769 4.88 9.52 36.89
C GLN A 769 5.51 9.15 35.55
N GLN A 770 6.84 9.02 35.52
CA GLN A 770 7.56 8.52 34.34
C GLN A 770 6.97 7.16 33.89
N PRO A 771 6.41 7.03 32.68
CA PRO A 771 5.83 5.77 32.21
C PRO A 771 6.96 4.79 31.90
N LYS A 772 6.97 3.61 32.54
CA LYS A 772 8.02 2.61 32.28
C LYS A 772 7.85 1.90 30.94
N VAL A 773 6.61 1.57 30.58
CA VAL A 773 6.26 0.74 29.42
C VAL A 773 4.92 1.20 28.85
N ARG A 774 4.85 1.53 27.56
CA ARG A 774 3.62 1.83 26.82
C ARG A 774 3.28 0.70 25.84
N ASN A 775 2.00 0.35 25.75
CA ASN A 775 1.48 -0.42 24.61
C ASN A 775 1.16 0.55 23.46
N ALA A 776 1.68 0.31 22.25
CA ALA A 776 1.43 1.14 21.08
C ALA A 776 -0.06 1.14 20.70
N ASP A 777 -0.68 -0.04 20.66
CA ASP A 777 -2.10 -0.28 20.38
C ASP A 777 -3.04 0.10 21.54
N ARG A 778 -2.74 1.21 22.24
CA ARG A 778 -3.64 1.88 23.18
C ARG A 778 -3.56 3.41 23.02
N PRO A 779 -4.70 4.12 23.12
CA PRO A 779 -4.73 5.59 23.08
C PRO A 779 -3.94 6.17 24.25
N ASP A 780 -3.46 7.40 24.08
CA ASP A 780 -2.62 8.08 25.07
C ASP A 780 -3.38 8.43 26.36
N ILE A 781 -3.19 7.58 27.37
CA ILE A 781 -3.61 7.85 28.74
C ILE A 781 -2.45 8.55 29.44
N ALA A 782 -2.58 9.86 29.65
CA ALA A 782 -1.58 10.66 30.37
C ALA A 782 -1.25 10.03 31.74
N PRO A 783 0.03 10.01 32.15
CA PRO A 783 0.47 9.44 33.42
C PRO A 783 -0.28 10.00 34.63
N GLY A 784 -0.45 9.14 35.64
CA GLY A 784 -1.09 9.52 36.90
C GLY A 784 -0.28 10.59 37.62
N SER A 785 -0.81 11.82 37.64
CA SER A 785 -0.10 13.03 38.05
C SER A 785 -0.82 13.79 39.17
N TYR A 786 -0.04 14.47 40.02
CA TYR A 786 -0.53 15.28 41.14
C TYR A 786 -0.06 16.73 41.04
N CYS A 787 -0.95 17.66 41.33
CA CYS A 787 -0.72 19.10 41.35
C CYS A 787 -0.63 19.57 42.80
N CYS A 788 0.48 20.22 43.19
CA CYS A 788 0.61 20.85 44.50
C CYS A 788 0.05 22.28 44.42
N VAL A 789 -1.08 22.52 45.09
CA VAL A 789 -1.84 23.78 44.99
C VAL A 789 -1.98 24.44 46.34
N GLU A 790 -1.95 25.77 46.35
CA GLU A 790 -2.26 26.60 47.50
C GLU A 790 -3.67 27.21 47.33
N LEU A 791 -4.53 27.01 48.32
CA LEU A 791 -5.93 27.44 48.30
C LEU A 791 -6.19 28.48 49.40
N ARG A 792 -6.85 29.58 49.04
CA ARG A 792 -6.87 30.86 49.77
C ARG A 792 -7.19 30.75 51.26
N ASP A 793 -8.24 30.01 51.59
CA ASP A 793 -8.75 29.87 52.96
C ASP A 793 -8.46 28.48 53.57
N ARG A 794 -7.54 27.71 52.95
CA ARG A 794 -7.31 26.29 53.30
C ARG A 794 -5.83 25.87 53.34
N GLY A 795 -4.92 26.60 52.70
CA GLY A 795 -3.49 26.25 52.63
C GLY A 795 -3.12 25.32 51.47
N ILE A 796 -1.99 24.63 51.59
CA ILE A 796 -1.40 23.80 50.51
C ILE A 796 -1.96 22.36 50.53
N PHE A 797 -2.22 21.78 49.35
CA PHE A 797 -2.73 20.41 49.15
C PHE A 797 -2.15 19.72 47.91
N MET A 798 -2.23 18.38 47.89
CA MET A 798 -1.91 17.56 46.71
C MET A 798 -3.22 17.09 46.05
N LEU A 799 -3.59 17.72 44.93
CA LEU A 799 -4.74 17.31 44.11
C LEU A 799 -4.32 16.36 42.99
N THR A 800 -5.20 15.45 42.59
CA THR A 800 -5.03 14.76 41.29
C THR A 800 -5.22 15.74 40.13
N MET A 801 -4.50 15.55 39.02
CA MET A 801 -4.67 16.35 37.79
C MET A 801 -6.14 16.46 37.36
N THR A 802 -6.93 15.37 37.50
CA THR A 802 -8.36 15.35 37.20
C THR A 802 -9.19 16.28 38.11
N ARG A 803 -8.83 16.43 39.38
CA ARG A 803 -9.48 17.39 40.29
C ARG A 803 -9.01 18.82 40.05
N PHE A 804 -7.74 19.04 39.70
CA PHE A 804 -7.25 20.35 39.28
C PHE A 804 -7.97 20.86 38.01
N ARG A 805 -8.06 20.02 36.97
CA ARG A 805 -8.87 20.25 35.75
C ARG A 805 -10.35 20.50 36.03
N ARG A 806 -10.92 19.91 37.09
CA ARG A 806 -12.31 20.16 37.51
C ARG A 806 -12.50 21.52 38.21
N MET A 807 -11.51 21.95 39.00
CA MET A 807 -11.53 23.23 39.73
C MET A 807 -11.32 24.44 38.81
N MET A 808 -10.40 24.33 37.85
CA MET A 808 -10.01 25.44 36.96
C MET A 808 -10.74 25.44 35.61
N GLY A 809 -11.37 24.32 35.23
CA GLY A 809 -11.69 24.01 33.83
C GLY A 809 -10.47 23.42 33.11
N LYS A 810 -10.69 22.59 32.08
CA LYS A 810 -9.60 21.84 31.41
C LYS A 810 -8.51 22.77 30.87
N HIS A 811 -8.87 23.70 29.98
CA HIS A 811 -7.90 24.56 29.29
C HIS A 811 -7.05 25.38 30.26
N LYS A 812 -7.68 26.11 31.21
CA LYS A 812 -6.94 26.89 32.21
C LYS A 812 -6.09 26.06 33.16
N ALA A 813 -6.51 24.83 33.50
CA ALA A 813 -5.65 23.91 34.24
C ALA A 813 -4.42 23.50 33.42
N ASP A 814 -4.59 23.29 32.11
CA ASP A 814 -3.51 22.86 31.23
C ASP A 814 -2.52 24.00 30.98
N GLU A 815 -3.00 25.23 30.73
CA GLU A 815 -2.22 26.47 30.65
C GLU A 815 -1.36 26.72 31.91
N GLU A 816 -1.95 26.60 33.11
CA GLU A 816 -1.20 26.81 34.35
C GLU A 816 -0.23 25.67 34.67
N MET A 817 -0.53 24.43 34.26
CA MET A 817 0.44 23.33 34.33
C MET A 817 1.60 23.54 33.35
N GLU A 818 1.36 24.00 32.12
CA GLU A 818 2.40 24.38 31.16
C GLU A 818 3.30 25.48 31.72
N GLN A 819 2.73 26.56 32.27
CA GLN A 819 3.53 27.64 32.88
C GLN A 819 4.45 27.09 33.98
N VAL A 820 3.92 26.35 34.95
CA VAL A 820 4.70 25.89 36.12
C VAL A 820 5.69 24.78 35.75
N CYS A 821 5.39 23.95 34.75
CA CYS A 821 6.34 22.98 34.20
C CYS A 821 7.49 23.68 33.46
N ASN A 822 7.19 24.70 32.64
CA ASN A 822 8.20 25.51 31.95
C ASN A 822 9.09 26.29 32.93
N GLU A 823 8.51 26.94 33.95
CA GLU A 823 9.25 27.60 35.04
C GLU A 823 10.21 26.65 35.79
N GLN A 824 9.89 25.35 35.85
CA GLN A 824 10.70 24.32 36.51
C GLN A 824 11.57 23.51 35.52
N ASN A 825 11.48 23.79 34.22
CA ASN A 825 12.12 23.02 33.14
C ASN A 825 11.81 21.51 33.27
N THR A 826 10.54 21.16 33.46
CA THR A 826 10.05 19.76 33.47
C THR A 826 8.99 19.56 32.37
N PRO A 827 8.90 18.38 31.74
CA PRO A 827 7.87 18.12 30.73
C PRO A 827 6.48 18.04 31.38
N VAL A 828 5.47 18.60 30.71
CA VAL A 828 4.07 18.52 31.14
C VAL A 828 3.54 17.08 31.10
N PRO A 829 2.48 16.75 31.87
CA PRO A 829 2.03 15.37 32.00
C PRO A 829 1.76 14.62 30.70
N TRP A 830 1.28 15.28 29.64
CA TRP A 830 0.98 14.65 28.35
C TRP A 830 2.18 14.53 27.40
N GLU A 831 3.31 15.18 27.70
CA GLU A 831 4.55 15.09 26.91
C GLU A 831 5.52 14.02 27.43
N GLN A 832 5.27 13.45 28.61
CA GLN A 832 6.12 12.40 29.18
C GLN A 832 6.09 11.11 28.36
N GLN A 833 7.07 10.98 27.46
CA GLN A 833 7.30 9.76 26.69
C GLN A 833 7.64 8.57 27.61
N PRO A 834 7.22 7.35 27.24
CA PRO A 834 7.54 6.14 27.98
C PRO A 834 9.01 5.74 27.82
N LEU A 835 9.60 5.14 28.86
CA LEU A 835 10.98 4.61 28.78
C LEU A 835 11.12 3.43 27.80
N THR A 836 10.03 2.72 27.52
CA THR A 836 9.96 1.67 26.49
C THR A 836 8.56 1.61 25.86
N THR A 837 8.49 1.29 24.58
CA THR A 837 7.24 1.11 23.84
C THR A 837 7.21 -0.30 23.24
N TYR A 838 6.07 -0.99 23.31
CA TYR A 838 5.88 -2.28 22.63
C TYR A 838 4.55 -2.30 21.86
N VAL A 839 4.56 -2.90 20.69
CA VAL A 839 3.35 -3.38 20.01
C VAL A 839 2.98 -4.72 20.65
N LYS A 840 1.70 -4.97 20.92
CA LYS A 840 1.27 -6.27 21.48
C LYS A 840 0.66 -7.14 20.40
N PRO A 841 1.33 -8.24 19.98
CA PRO A 841 0.75 -9.17 19.03
C PRO A 841 -0.62 -9.67 19.52
N THR A 842 -1.64 -9.46 18.71
CA THR A 842 -3.03 -9.87 18.97
C THR A 842 -3.12 -11.40 18.94
N ALA A 843 -2.88 -11.99 20.11
CA ALA A 843 -2.50 -13.39 20.22
C ALA A 843 -3.61 -14.37 19.80
N THR A 844 -3.28 -15.22 18.83
CA THR A 844 -3.92 -16.52 18.65
C THR A 844 -3.82 -17.37 19.92
N LYS A 845 -4.76 -18.31 20.08
CA LYS A 845 -4.92 -19.11 21.30
C LYS A 845 -3.71 -20.01 21.58
N ASN A 846 -2.91 -19.68 22.59
CA ASN A 846 -2.35 -20.70 23.49
C ASN A 846 -2.06 -20.13 24.89
N THR A 847 -2.81 -20.60 25.89
CA THR A 847 -2.79 -20.04 27.26
C THR A 847 -1.95 -20.89 28.23
N GLN A 848 -1.69 -22.18 27.94
CA GLN A 848 -1.01 -23.08 28.88
C GLN A 848 0.49 -22.77 29.03
N ASN A 849 1.22 -22.48 27.95
CA ASN A 849 2.66 -22.18 28.03
C ASN A 849 2.97 -20.90 28.85
N LYS A 850 2.02 -19.98 29.02
CA LYS A 850 2.25 -18.72 29.75
C LYS A 850 2.38 -18.89 31.26
N GLN A 851 1.82 -19.95 31.86
CA GLN A 851 1.98 -20.20 33.29
C GLN A 851 3.35 -20.81 33.64
N GLN A 852 3.95 -21.62 32.76
CA GLN A 852 5.31 -22.12 32.95
C GLN A 852 6.37 -21.01 32.82
N ILE A 853 6.23 -20.11 31.84
CA ILE A 853 7.18 -19.00 31.65
C ILE A 853 7.17 -18.03 32.84
N VAL A 854 5.99 -17.70 33.39
CA VAL A 854 5.88 -16.82 34.57
C VAL A 854 6.44 -17.49 35.84
N ALA A 855 6.35 -18.83 35.97
CA ALA A 855 7.00 -19.55 37.05
C ALA A 855 8.55 -19.55 36.91
N GLY A 856 9.08 -19.70 35.70
CA GLY A 856 10.53 -19.72 35.45
C GLY A 856 11.24 -18.40 35.80
N VAL A 857 10.61 -17.26 35.52
CA VAL A 857 11.18 -15.93 35.82
C VAL A 857 11.32 -15.67 37.34
N ALA A 858 10.54 -16.36 38.19
CA ALA A 858 10.65 -16.23 39.65
C ALA A 858 11.83 -17.03 40.26
N GLY A 859 12.49 -17.90 39.50
CA GLY A 859 13.58 -18.77 39.99
C GLY A 859 14.99 -18.16 39.93
N ILE A 860 15.20 -17.10 39.15
CA ILE A 860 16.55 -16.55 38.89
C ILE A 860 16.91 -15.52 39.97
N SER A 861 17.25 -16.00 41.17
CA SER A 861 17.57 -15.15 42.34
C SER A 861 18.97 -15.36 42.95
N HIS A 862 19.76 -16.33 42.49
CA HIS A 862 21.07 -16.67 43.06
C HIS A 862 22.11 -17.14 42.01
N ASP A 863 22.58 -16.23 41.16
CA ASP A 863 23.96 -16.24 40.63
C ASP A 863 24.32 -14.83 40.09
N THR A 864 24.83 -13.96 40.97
CA THR A 864 25.30 -12.61 40.59
C THR A 864 26.67 -12.66 39.90
N THR A 865 27.52 -13.61 40.29
CA THR A 865 28.88 -13.81 39.80
C THR A 865 28.97 -14.03 38.30
N ASN A 866 27.99 -14.70 37.69
CA ASN A 866 27.95 -14.89 36.23
C ASN A 866 27.69 -13.56 35.48
N LEU A 867 26.91 -12.65 36.06
CA LEU A 867 26.51 -11.40 35.40
C LEU A 867 27.66 -10.40 35.32
N GLU A 868 28.40 -10.23 36.42
CA GLU A 868 29.53 -9.30 36.54
C GLU A 868 30.67 -9.67 35.56
N SER A 869 30.97 -10.97 35.42
CA SER A 869 31.93 -11.46 34.42
C SER A 869 31.50 -11.11 32.98
N ARG A 870 30.21 -11.22 32.67
CA ARG A 870 29.65 -10.90 31.34
C ARG A 870 29.59 -9.40 31.07
N ILE A 871 29.39 -8.57 32.09
CA ILE A 871 29.47 -7.11 32.01
C ILE A 871 30.92 -6.69 31.70
N SER A 872 31.89 -7.20 32.46
CA SER A 872 33.32 -6.90 32.21
C SER A 872 33.80 -7.32 30.81
N ILE A 873 33.31 -8.44 30.28
CA ILE A 873 33.59 -8.88 28.89
C ILE A 873 32.97 -7.93 27.84
N LEU A 874 31.83 -7.30 28.15
CA LEU A 874 31.21 -6.29 27.27
C LEU A 874 31.91 -4.93 27.37
N GLU A 875 32.26 -4.49 28.57
CA GLU A 875 33.01 -3.25 28.82
C GLU A 875 34.35 -3.27 28.09
N ASN A 876 35.12 -4.36 28.20
CA ASN A 876 36.37 -4.52 27.46
C ASN A 876 36.16 -4.43 25.94
N LYS A 877 35.13 -5.08 25.38
CA LYS A 877 34.81 -5.01 23.94
C LYS A 877 34.36 -3.61 23.48
N ILE A 878 33.68 -2.85 24.34
CA ILE A 878 33.32 -1.45 24.07
C ILE A 878 34.57 -0.58 24.06
N ASN A 879 35.49 -0.79 25.01
CA ASN A 879 36.77 -0.09 25.07
C ASN A 879 37.66 -0.41 23.86
N ASP A 880 37.75 -1.69 23.45
CA ASP A 880 38.47 -2.13 22.25
C ASP A 880 37.90 -1.46 20.98
N PHE A 881 36.57 -1.39 20.86
CA PHE A 881 35.89 -0.73 19.74
C PHE A 881 36.13 0.79 19.73
N GLN A 882 36.04 1.45 20.89
CA GLN A 882 36.34 2.88 21.03
C GLN A 882 37.81 3.20 20.71
N ALA A 883 38.74 2.31 21.05
CA ALA A 883 40.16 2.48 20.71
C ALA A 883 40.44 2.28 19.21
N GLY A 884 39.69 1.41 18.53
CA GLY A 884 39.81 1.18 17.08
C GLY A 884 39.12 2.26 16.22
N LEU A 885 38.08 2.92 16.73
CA LEU A 885 37.25 3.86 15.98
C LEU A 885 38.03 5.01 15.29
N PRO A 886 39.02 5.68 15.93
CA PRO A 886 39.77 6.75 15.29
C PRO A 886 40.60 6.27 14.09
N GLN A 887 41.19 5.08 14.17
CA GLN A 887 42.00 4.51 13.07
C GLN A 887 41.11 4.09 11.89
N LEU A 888 39.93 3.53 12.18
CA LEU A 888 38.94 3.19 11.15
C LEU A 888 38.45 4.47 10.45
N LEU A 889 38.14 5.52 11.22
CA LEU A 889 37.70 6.81 10.69
C LEU A 889 38.79 7.49 9.85
N GLU A 890 40.03 7.55 10.33
CA GLU A 890 41.16 8.09 9.56
C GLU A 890 41.35 7.30 8.26
N SER A 891 41.34 5.96 8.30
CA SER A 891 41.51 5.14 7.10
C SER A 891 40.40 5.37 6.05
N THR A 892 39.16 5.59 6.51
CA THR A 892 38.00 5.84 5.65
C THR A 892 38.08 7.23 5.02
N ILE A 893 38.37 8.26 5.83
CA ILE A 893 38.55 9.64 5.35
C ILE A 893 39.71 9.72 4.34
N LYS A 894 40.84 9.08 4.64
CA LYS A 894 42.04 9.04 3.79
C LYS A 894 41.78 8.32 2.47
N LYS A 895 40.98 7.26 2.48
CA LYS A 895 40.50 6.58 1.25
C LYS A 895 39.56 7.48 0.45
N ALA A 896 38.58 8.12 1.09
CA ALA A 896 37.64 9.02 0.43
C ALA A 896 38.33 10.23 -0.21
N MET A 897 39.28 10.86 0.48
CA MET A 897 40.07 11.97 -0.07
C MET A 897 40.96 11.53 -1.23
N SER A 898 41.56 10.33 -1.18
CA SER A 898 42.32 9.74 -2.29
C SER A 898 41.43 9.56 -3.53
N THR A 899 40.24 8.99 -3.37
CA THR A 899 39.27 8.83 -4.47
C THR A 899 38.83 10.20 -5.03
N PHE A 900 38.49 11.16 -4.17
CA PHE A 900 38.07 12.50 -4.59
C PHE A 900 39.18 13.24 -5.37
N GLN A 901 40.44 13.14 -4.91
CA GLN A 901 41.58 13.74 -5.60
C GLN A 901 41.79 13.12 -6.99
N ALA A 902 41.73 11.78 -7.11
CA ALA A 902 41.84 11.10 -8.41
C ALA A 902 40.72 11.50 -9.38
N THR A 903 39.48 11.65 -8.90
CA THR A 903 38.35 12.15 -9.71
C THR A 903 38.58 13.61 -10.16
N PHE A 904 39.06 14.47 -9.25
CA PHE A 904 39.34 15.87 -9.57
C PHE A 904 40.47 16.03 -10.59
N GLU A 905 41.54 15.23 -10.48
CA GLU A 905 42.65 15.20 -11.43
C GLU A 905 42.20 14.71 -12.83
N ALA A 906 41.29 13.73 -12.88
CA ALA A 906 40.70 13.24 -14.13
C ALA A 906 39.81 14.29 -14.83
N GLU A 907 38.93 14.97 -14.09
CA GLU A 907 38.09 16.04 -14.67
C GLU A 907 38.92 17.27 -15.08
N LEU A 908 39.95 17.62 -14.31
CA LEU A 908 40.89 18.68 -14.69
C LEU A 908 41.64 18.33 -15.98
N ALA A 909 42.04 17.07 -16.16
CA ALA A 909 42.66 16.58 -17.40
C ALA A 909 41.70 16.69 -18.60
N LYS A 910 40.43 16.27 -18.45
CA LYS A 910 39.39 16.44 -19.48
C LYS A 910 39.18 17.91 -19.85
N ALA A 911 39.10 18.80 -18.86
CA ALA A 911 38.92 20.23 -19.09
C ALA A 911 40.13 20.87 -19.81
N LEU A 912 41.36 20.46 -19.48
CA LEU A 912 42.57 20.90 -20.17
C LEU A 912 42.67 20.35 -21.60
N GLN A 913 42.20 19.12 -21.84
CA GLN A 913 42.16 18.52 -23.17
C GLN A 913 41.09 19.16 -24.07
N ALA A 914 39.90 19.43 -23.54
CA ALA A 914 38.87 20.20 -24.25
C ALA A 914 39.38 21.61 -24.63
N ARG A 915 40.19 22.23 -23.77
CA ARG A 915 40.80 23.55 -24.00
C ARG A 915 42.04 23.52 -24.92
N SER A 916 42.60 22.36 -25.25
CA SER A 916 43.63 22.22 -26.29
C SER A 916 43.05 21.81 -27.66
N HIS A 917 41.73 21.74 -27.75
CA HIS A 917 40.96 21.57 -29.00
C HIS A 917 40.13 22.83 -29.34
N GLN A 918 40.44 23.96 -28.68
CA GLN A 918 39.98 25.33 -28.97
C GLN A 918 41.19 26.22 -29.31
#